data_AF-A0A2E2JAJ0-F1
#
_entry.id   AF-A0A2E2JAJ0-F1
#
_cell.length_a   1.000
_cell.length_b   1.000
_cell.length_c   1.000
_cell.angle_alpha   90.00
_cell.angle_beta   90.00
_cell.angle_gamma   90.00
#
_symmetry.space_group_name_H-M   'P 1'
#
loop_
_entity.id
_entity.type
_entity.pdbx_description
1 polymer ?
#
loop_
_entity_poly.entity_id
_entity_poly.type
_entity_poly.pdbx_seq_one_letter_code
_entity_poly.pdbx_strand_id
1 'polypeptide(L)'
;MVTKLLTTINDREILDGQIDTFVDVSGAADRYLVEGTISGDVEVQDFDGGVIVLPAGLTLEDVQVAAGGSAVQITVNGSTITYTSGGAGAAFTVVLGGSNENLAIGQTVTAEAFADLFDAAGAGAVVGADGTLGDGTVDPGPSEDLRLTTDQDNIVGTAGDDTFTAPIVQNQLGAVTNTFESGDRLDGGAGRNVLEADLTATVSGTIPVGPAVSASTVNIQEVYLRFQSFQLDFNNNNVLGANIDAQRMIGVEQWWSEDSRSSIVIEDIRSNPLNTTFGFRNADPGSVVGGVDYEAYFSPEALEGFVDEVDSALTIDLFDVDQPALELQRIDVLSLTIEFNGDEYVLASPAIEDADTYADLAAAIQAELDADPALANLNVTLDNNLGRTVVLITDPAGGEFGAGSAVEFQNNTGGLVAQGVTPGAPVPLVELITTNIVLDNVGRGSEAGDMIVGSMSTRGGVEVFDVTVDRDSWLQSLSSTNNVLEEVYVQSAAGSDGYLFLGAGEETQNNLTNQRIPVTTDNRLAPTGVVDVRVFDSTMFAGDLKLGATLSDQIFDKYLTDAEDVIEFQYLFGNGSNNFNLNLAEDIARDRDFALSIVGGDSDDRINFTDANDTKSTISVDGGLGENVVEVQTSTNDDDTATGTTQAFAEFLNVQTLVVAGNNNTVQNIVTGNMDNAGLETILVATENGSDTTIERMLIDTELVITGKNETVGEGNNNDDQDFGTVAINGTRALPGDTELEITLQNTARLDGVLTVNELSVGDESPAFTSGVASVVLASNGNRDTSNRVTNFNAERVGDLSFVGTQDLGIVVTELGTLPLPGGLDVLVDGSALEGDLTLGVIAGGVLGGTDADELIGTAGDSDFLALAGMGAVLETTVSGFETLQFGWLVGPNQMTVDTGAGAQAFANGSYDATNTSGITNYIVGNLTGGNTFNLEGLRNGDTVTLGDATGPDGQLLGAVPQTFTLEGPGSVGAVLNIAALDVLDDLNYAAGIAEFNVSGFGTVNADLARPDNSGPGVVNYNIPFVGDNAELVVDGVGFTFDVGILVADALLVDNILQNLVLTGGSAAAGDDDVLTFTQPLAASLNVIDLSGFNGSVTFTLDDAVQQDPTGAPGDVIRANDDVRVLVQDQDDLNATLTDANAALVDFNTIFEFTGAPALQDGGLPAATWTITNFVTEAEAGATLDNHSILDLSALGITSYAELDRVDMGGNLVLTSEAQGLNPTWQIVLNGVVEADLGIAENFIFA
;
A
#
# COMPACT_ATOMS: atom_id res chain seq x y z
N MET A 1 26.67 -0.17 50.30
CA MET A 1 27.50 0.05 51.51
C MET A 1 28.58 -1.01 51.66
N VAL A 2 29.74 -0.75 51.05
CA VAL A 2 30.98 -1.46 51.36
C VAL A 2 31.73 -0.66 52.43
N THR A 3 32.00 -1.26 53.60
CA THR A 3 32.74 -0.60 54.70
C THR A 3 34.17 -1.11 54.77
N LYS A 4 35.16 -0.21 54.74
CA LYS A 4 36.58 -0.57 54.87
C LYS A 4 37.16 -0.06 56.20
N LEU A 5 37.78 -0.97 56.96
CA LEU A 5 38.40 -0.68 58.25
C LEU A 5 39.91 -0.49 58.09
N LEU A 6 40.42 0.70 58.41
CA LEU A 6 41.85 1.02 58.37
C LEU A 6 42.45 0.87 59.77
N THR A 7 43.63 0.25 59.88
CA THR A 7 44.23 -0.14 61.18
C THR A 7 45.73 0.18 61.28
N THR A 8 46.29 0.86 60.28
CA THR A 8 47.73 1.16 60.16
C THR A 8 47.98 2.67 60.27
N ILE A 9 49.15 3.06 60.81
CA ILE A 9 49.44 4.44 61.21
C ILE A 9 50.02 5.25 60.01
N ASN A 10 49.37 6.35 59.59
CA ASN A 10 49.70 7.22 58.43
C ASN A 10 49.35 6.61 57.06
N ASP A 11 48.09 6.28 56.82
CA ASP A 11 47.60 5.72 55.56
C ASP A 11 47.29 6.84 54.52
N ARG A 12 47.53 6.56 53.23
CA ARG A 12 47.14 7.41 52.08
C ARG A 12 46.31 6.57 51.13
N GLU A 13 45.00 6.77 51.16
CA GLU A 13 44.03 6.01 50.37
C GLU A 13 43.46 6.88 49.21
N ILE A 14 43.19 6.26 48.06
CA ILE A 14 42.55 6.88 46.88
C ILE A 14 41.16 6.25 46.73
N LEU A 15 40.13 7.08 46.50
CA LEU A 15 38.72 6.66 46.47
C LEU A 15 38.18 6.62 45.03
N ASP A 16 37.77 5.45 44.54
CA ASP A 16 37.25 5.19 43.18
C ASP A 16 35.84 4.55 43.17
N GLY A 17 34.79 5.34 43.47
CA GLY A 17 33.38 5.02 43.15
C GLY A 17 32.72 3.74 43.72
N GLN A 18 33.43 2.86 44.43
CA GLN A 18 32.91 1.56 44.91
C GLN A 18 32.82 1.41 46.44
N ILE A 19 33.19 2.44 47.22
CA ILE A 19 33.25 2.35 48.69
C ILE A 19 32.50 3.52 49.34
N ASP A 20 31.51 3.20 50.19
CA ASP A 20 30.55 4.18 50.74
C ASP A 20 30.88 4.61 52.19
N THR A 21 31.67 3.83 52.96
CA THR A 21 31.96 4.15 54.38
C THR A 21 33.36 3.74 54.83
N PHE A 22 34.09 4.65 55.49
CA PHE A 22 35.41 4.41 56.11
C PHE A 22 35.38 4.59 57.63
N VAL A 23 36.04 3.68 58.34
CA VAL A 23 36.27 3.83 59.79
C VAL A 23 37.74 3.57 60.09
N ASP A 24 38.47 4.63 60.43
CA ASP A 24 39.86 4.57 60.88
C ASP A 24 39.91 4.62 62.42
N VAL A 25 40.55 3.62 63.00
CA VAL A 25 40.74 3.43 64.44
C VAL A 25 42.21 3.52 64.86
N SER A 26 43.09 3.94 63.94
CA SER A 26 44.52 4.05 64.15
C SER A 26 44.92 5.40 64.78
N GLY A 27 45.84 5.36 65.74
CA GLY A 27 46.10 6.46 66.70
C GLY A 27 46.88 7.70 66.22
N ALA A 28 46.81 8.10 64.94
CA ALA A 28 47.55 9.25 64.41
C ALA A 28 46.77 10.03 63.33
N ALA A 29 47.30 11.16 62.85
CA ALA A 29 46.63 12.01 61.86
C ALA A 29 46.88 11.53 60.42
N ASP A 30 45.84 11.13 59.71
CA ASP A 30 45.89 10.52 58.36
C ASP A 30 45.50 11.49 57.23
N ARG A 31 45.73 11.13 55.94
CA ARG A 31 45.38 11.97 54.78
C ARG A 31 44.67 11.19 53.67
N TYR A 32 43.47 11.64 53.31
CA TYR A 32 42.58 10.98 52.35
C TYR A 32 42.42 11.80 51.06
N LEU A 33 42.52 11.16 49.89
CA LEU A 33 42.38 11.79 48.58
C LEU A 33 41.22 11.15 47.80
N VAL A 34 40.27 11.96 47.35
CA VAL A 34 39.14 11.53 46.51
C VAL A 34 39.49 11.79 45.04
N GLU A 35 39.32 10.83 44.14
CA GLU A 35 39.55 11.00 42.69
C GLU A 35 38.31 10.59 41.88
N GLY A 36 37.66 11.56 41.22
CA GLY A 36 36.74 11.37 40.08
C GLY A 36 35.38 10.67 40.33
N THR A 37 34.28 11.42 40.17
CA THR A 37 32.86 11.00 40.08
C THR A 37 32.41 9.89 41.03
N ILE A 38 31.93 10.31 42.20
CA ILE A 38 31.18 9.48 43.15
C ILE A 38 29.72 9.93 43.06
N SER A 39 28.76 9.01 42.85
CA SER A 39 27.33 9.35 42.71
C SER A 39 26.49 8.98 43.94
N GLY A 40 27.09 8.96 45.14
CA GLY A 40 26.41 8.63 46.39
C GLY A 40 27.17 9.10 47.63
N ASP A 41 26.50 9.05 48.78
CA ASP A 41 26.98 9.55 50.08
C ASP A 41 28.31 8.92 50.50
N VAL A 42 29.28 9.74 50.91
CA VAL A 42 30.57 9.27 51.45
C VAL A 42 30.66 9.62 52.93
N GLU A 43 30.75 8.59 53.78
CA GLU A 43 30.94 8.76 55.23
C GLU A 43 32.37 8.39 55.65
N VAL A 44 33.07 9.32 56.30
CA VAL A 44 34.43 9.12 56.81
C VAL A 44 34.44 9.31 58.33
N GLN A 45 34.76 8.25 59.06
CA GLN A 45 34.93 8.29 60.52
C GLN A 45 36.41 8.11 60.89
N ASP A 46 37.03 9.15 61.46
CA ASP A 46 38.44 9.15 61.88
C ASP A 46 38.54 9.60 63.34
N PHE A 47 38.96 8.70 64.23
CA PHE A 47 38.92 8.97 65.65
C PHE A 47 40.01 9.90 66.19
N ASP A 48 41.05 10.26 65.42
CA ASP A 48 42.21 11.01 65.93
C ASP A 48 42.55 12.29 65.11
N GLY A 49 41.95 12.45 63.93
CA GLY A 49 41.86 13.70 63.17
C GLY A 49 42.84 13.81 61.99
N GLY A 50 42.30 13.76 60.77
CA GLY A 50 43.06 13.79 59.50
C GLY A 50 42.71 14.92 58.53
N VAL A 51 43.31 14.85 57.32
CA VAL A 51 43.14 15.82 56.22
C VAL A 51 42.42 15.17 55.04
N ILE A 52 41.27 15.72 54.62
CA ILE A 52 40.52 15.27 53.44
C ILE A 52 40.72 16.29 52.29
N VAL A 53 41.06 15.80 51.10
CA VAL A 53 41.29 16.64 49.91
C VAL A 53 40.32 16.27 48.80
N LEU A 54 39.50 17.25 48.37
CA LEU A 54 38.50 17.10 47.31
C LEU A 54 38.97 17.82 46.03
N PRO A 55 38.85 17.20 44.83
CA PRO A 55 39.18 17.84 43.56
C PRO A 55 38.09 18.81 43.08
N ALA A 56 38.46 19.75 42.21
CA ALA A 56 37.55 20.74 41.64
C ALA A 56 36.48 20.08 40.74
N GLY A 57 35.24 20.58 40.79
CA GLY A 57 34.13 20.11 39.92
C GLY A 57 33.36 18.90 40.43
N LEU A 58 33.53 18.50 41.70
CA LEU A 58 32.77 17.42 42.32
C LEU A 58 31.46 17.96 42.94
N THR A 59 30.30 17.42 42.54
CA THR A 59 29.01 17.62 43.21
C THR A 59 28.81 16.51 44.25
N LEU A 60 28.59 16.87 45.51
CA LEU A 60 28.32 15.93 46.60
C LEU A 60 26.97 16.30 47.22
N GLU A 61 26.07 15.34 47.35
CA GLU A 61 24.73 15.56 47.93
C GLU A 61 24.75 15.52 49.47
N ASP A 62 25.54 14.63 50.10
CA ASP A 62 25.80 14.65 51.54
C ASP A 62 27.22 14.13 51.88
N VAL A 63 27.89 14.77 52.86
CA VAL A 63 29.21 14.36 53.36
C VAL A 63 29.21 14.38 54.88
N GLN A 64 29.29 13.21 55.49
CA GLN A 64 29.35 13.09 56.96
C GLN A 64 30.76 12.73 57.42
N VAL A 65 31.37 13.64 58.19
CA VAL A 65 32.69 13.44 58.81
C VAL A 65 32.52 13.37 60.32
N ALA A 66 32.67 12.18 60.90
CA ALA A 66 32.66 12.01 62.35
C ALA A 66 34.08 11.86 62.87
N ALA A 67 34.62 12.91 63.50
CA ALA A 67 35.98 12.87 64.03
C ALA A 67 36.03 12.83 65.57
N GLY A 68 36.87 11.94 66.12
CA GLY A 68 37.09 11.80 67.57
C GLY A 68 38.21 12.68 68.15
N GLY A 69 38.99 13.34 67.28
CA GLY A 69 40.23 14.05 67.61
C GLY A 69 40.15 15.58 67.57
N SER A 70 41.24 16.23 68.03
CA SER A 70 41.29 17.67 68.35
C SER A 70 41.23 18.66 67.17
N ALA A 71 41.39 18.21 65.90
CA ALA A 71 41.15 19.04 64.72
C ALA A 71 40.96 18.21 63.44
N VAL A 72 40.09 18.66 62.52
CA VAL A 72 39.91 18.11 61.15
C VAL A 72 40.19 19.20 60.12
N GLN A 73 40.88 18.86 59.04
CA GLN A 73 41.13 19.80 57.93
C GLN A 73 40.52 19.31 56.62
N ILE A 74 39.73 20.17 55.97
CA ILE A 74 39.16 19.92 54.63
C ILE A 74 39.79 20.91 53.67
N THR A 75 40.32 20.44 52.55
CA THR A 75 40.85 21.31 51.50
C THR A 75 40.05 21.15 50.21
N VAL A 76 39.44 22.26 49.76
CA VAL A 76 38.64 22.34 48.52
C VAL A 76 39.28 23.40 47.62
N ASN A 77 39.56 23.06 46.36
CA ASN A 77 40.16 23.98 45.36
C ASN A 77 41.42 24.74 45.84
N GLY A 78 42.25 24.10 46.67
CA GLY A 78 43.48 24.68 47.20
C GLY A 78 43.31 25.60 48.42
N SER A 79 42.09 25.78 48.92
CA SER A 79 41.79 26.50 50.16
C SER A 79 41.56 25.51 51.31
N THR A 80 42.29 25.66 52.42
CA THR A 80 42.24 24.74 53.57
C THR A 80 41.40 25.32 54.70
N ILE A 81 40.35 24.61 55.09
CA ILE A 81 39.49 24.90 56.24
C ILE A 81 39.95 24.02 57.41
N THR A 82 40.18 24.61 58.58
CA THR A 82 40.63 23.90 59.79
C THR A 82 39.59 24.05 60.90
N TYR A 83 39.01 22.94 61.34
CA TYR A 83 38.12 22.89 62.48
C TYR A 83 38.91 22.47 63.72
N THR A 84 38.78 23.20 64.84
CA THR A 84 39.42 22.84 66.12
C THR A 84 38.33 22.65 67.16
N SER A 85 38.22 21.45 67.75
CA SER A 85 37.17 21.17 68.74
C SER A 85 37.55 21.73 70.12
N GLY A 86 36.61 22.36 70.80
CA GLY A 86 36.79 22.97 72.13
C GLY A 86 36.90 21.98 73.30
N GLY A 87 36.99 20.68 73.04
CA GLY A 87 37.10 19.64 74.07
C GLY A 87 36.75 18.25 73.52
N ALA A 88 37.46 17.23 74.02
CA ALA A 88 37.33 15.84 73.56
C ALA A 88 35.90 15.31 73.69
N GLY A 89 35.33 14.86 72.57
CA GLY A 89 34.05 14.11 72.51
C GLY A 89 32.85 14.81 71.87
N ALA A 90 33.02 15.95 71.18
CA ALA A 90 31.94 16.54 70.38
C ALA A 90 32.02 16.03 68.94
N ALA A 91 31.03 15.23 68.52
CA ALA A 91 30.79 14.96 67.10
C ALA A 91 30.21 16.22 66.46
N PHE A 92 30.75 16.62 65.31
CA PHE A 92 30.19 17.68 64.47
C PHE A 92 29.91 17.09 63.09
N THR A 93 28.71 17.32 62.57
CA THR A 93 28.33 17.00 61.19
C THR A 93 28.40 18.30 60.40
N VAL A 94 29.09 18.30 59.26
CA VAL A 94 29.15 19.44 58.35
C VAL A 94 28.54 19.00 57.03
N VAL A 95 27.35 19.49 56.69
CA VAL A 95 26.70 19.27 55.40
C VAL A 95 27.05 20.43 54.48
N LEU A 96 27.62 20.17 53.30
CA LEU A 96 27.91 21.18 52.29
C LEU A 96 26.80 21.14 51.23
N GLY A 97 25.79 22.01 51.33
CA GLY A 97 24.77 22.19 50.29
C GLY A 97 25.01 23.49 49.52
N GLY A 98 25.24 23.40 48.20
CA GLY A 98 25.33 24.55 47.28
C GLY A 98 26.52 24.53 46.31
N SER A 99 26.39 25.25 45.18
CA SER A 99 27.45 25.38 44.17
C SER A 99 28.64 26.22 44.68
N ASN A 100 29.86 25.77 44.41
CA ASN A 100 31.12 26.30 44.97
C ASN A 100 31.66 27.56 44.25
N GLU A 101 30.85 28.35 43.56
CA GLU A 101 31.33 29.40 42.64
C GLU A 101 32.03 30.59 43.32
N ASN A 102 31.91 30.76 44.64
CA ASN A 102 32.29 32.02 45.31
C ASN A 102 33.59 32.03 46.14
N LEU A 103 34.53 31.08 45.96
CA LEU A 103 35.81 31.08 46.72
C LEU A 103 37.05 31.23 45.83
N ALA A 104 37.65 32.43 45.83
CA ALA A 104 38.91 32.69 45.15
C ALA A 104 40.13 32.06 45.87
N ILE A 105 41.14 31.65 45.10
CA ILE A 105 42.33 30.92 45.57
C ILE A 105 43.11 31.71 46.65
N GLY A 106 43.32 31.09 47.82
CA GLY A 106 44.28 31.55 48.83
C GLY A 106 43.74 32.40 49.99
N GLN A 107 42.41 32.54 50.14
CA GLN A 107 41.82 33.25 51.28
C GLN A 107 41.70 32.35 52.53
N THR A 108 42.03 32.89 53.71
CA THR A 108 41.80 32.22 55.01
C THR A 108 40.57 32.86 55.67
N VAL A 109 39.51 32.09 55.86
CA VAL A 109 38.25 32.54 56.48
C VAL A 109 38.16 31.98 57.91
N THR A 110 37.82 32.81 58.89
CA THR A 110 37.58 32.35 60.28
C THR A 110 36.18 31.75 60.40
N ALA A 111 35.95 30.86 61.38
CA ALA A 111 34.65 30.22 61.58
C ALA A 111 33.49 31.22 61.75
N GLU A 112 33.74 32.39 62.35
CA GLU A 112 32.76 33.49 62.45
C GLU A 112 32.50 34.17 61.09
N ALA A 113 33.52 34.41 60.26
CA ALA A 113 33.33 35.04 58.94
C ALA A 113 32.72 34.09 57.90
N PHE A 114 32.84 32.78 58.10
CA PHE A 114 32.17 31.77 57.27
C PHE A 114 30.68 31.64 57.64
N ALA A 115 30.34 31.75 58.94
CA ALA A 115 28.96 31.80 59.40
C ALA A 115 28.24 33.08 58.94
N ASP A 116 28.93 34.24 58.94
CA ASP A 116 28.39 35.50 58.44
C ASP A 116 28.18 35.52 56.91
N LEU A 117 28.84 34.63 56.15
CA LEU A 117 28.67 34.54 54.68
C LEU A 117 27.32 33.91 54.29
N PHE A 118 26.66 33.23 55.23
CA PHE A 118 25.39 32.52 55.03
C PHE A 118 24.27 32.94 56.00
N ASP A 119 24.49 33.91 56.90
CA ASP A 119 23.49 34.33 57.89
C ASP A 119 23.27 35.85 57.89
N ALA A 120 22.16 36.28 57.30
CA ALA A 120 21.58 37.59 57.53
C ALA A 120 20.29 37.46 58.36
N ALA A 121 20.36 37.21 59.67
CA ALA A 121 19.81 38.10 60.73
C ALA A 121 19.67 37.47 62.16
N GLY A 122 20.46 37.97 63.12
CA GLY A 122 20.00 38.49 64.42
C GLY A 122 19.28 37.61 65.49
N ALA A 123 20.07 37.06 66.43
CA ALA A 123 19.82 36.82 67.87
C ALA A 123 18.40 36.45 68.39
N GLY A 124 18.04 35.15 68.36
CA GLY A 124 16.87 34.61 69.07
C GLY A 124 16.61 33.08 69.07
N ALA A 125 17.52 32.22 68.58
CA ALA A 125 17.22 30.81 68.28
C ALA A 125 17.05 29.87 69.50
N VAL A 126 16.03 29.00 69.44
CA VAL A 126 15.86 27.79 70.29
C VAL A 126 15.89 26.57 69.39
N VAL A 127 16.58 25.50 69.81
CA VAL A 127 16.80 24.27 69.03
C VAL A 127 15.56 23.35 69.06
N GLY A 128 15.03 22.98 67.89
CA GLY A 128 13.99 21.96 67.70
C GLY A 128 14.50 20.52 67.91
N ALA A 129 13.60 19.55 68.07
CA ALA A 129 13.96 18.15 68.36
C ALA A 129 14.56 17.39 67.15
N ASP A 130 14.54 17.99 65.97
CA ASP A 130 15.12 17.57 64.69
C ASP A 130 16.48 18.24 64.38
N GLY A 131 16.93 19.17 65.23
CA GLY A 131 18.25 19.78 65.13
C GLY A 131 18.38 20.97 64.16
N THR A 132 17.28 21.48 63.61
CA THR A 132 17.30 22.70 62.79
C THR A 132 17.31 23.97 63.67
N LEU A 133 18.09 24.97 63.25
CA LEU A 133 18.16 26.29 63.89
C LEU A 133 17.24 27.25 63.13
N GLY A 134 15.99 27.37 63.58
CA GLY A 134 15.05 28.37 63.07
C GLY A 134 15.24 29.75 63.71
N ASP A 135 14.97 30.78 62.90
CA ASP A 135 14.29 32.01 63.33
C ASP A 135 13.26 31.65 64.43
N GLY A 136 13.12 32.47 65.47
CA GLY A 136 12.10 32.27 66.49
C GLY A 136 10.65 32.23 65.97
N THR A 137 10.39 32.40 64.67
CA THR A 137 9.26 31.82 63.98
C THR A 137 9.62 30.45 63.43
N VAL A 138 9.00 29.41 64.00
CA VAL A 138 8.77 28.14 63.31
C VAL A 138 8.40 28.50 61.87
N ASP A 139 9.23 28.12 60.89
CA ASP A 139 8.73 27.99 59.53
C ASP A 139 7.56 27.02 59.67
N PRO A 140 6.30 27.48 59.55
CA PRO A 140 5.22 26.54 59.53
C PRO A 140 5.44 25.79 58.22
N GLY A 141 5.97 24.57 58.31
CA GLY A 141 5.90 23.63 57.20
C GLY A 141 4.49 23.64 56.60
N PRO A 142 4.32 23.14 55.37
CA PRO A 142 3.11 23.29 54.57
C PRO A 142 1.85 23.19 55.43
N SER A 143 0.94 24.16 55.30
CA SER A 143 -0.27 24.15 56.13
C SER A 143 -1.07 22.88 55.87
N GLU A 144 -1.16 21.98 56.85
CA GLU A 144 -1.74 20.63 56.69
C GLU A 144 -3.27 20.58 56.39
N ASP A 145 -3.97 21.70 56.12
CA ASP A 145 -5.43 21.68 55.87
C ASP A 145 -6.01 22.95 55.20
N LEU A 146 -5.45 23.42 54.07
CA LEU A 146 -6.02 24.55 53.30
C LEU A 146 -7.15 24.09 52.37
N ARG A 147 -8.26 23.65 52.95
CA ARG A 147 -9.40 23.09 52.21
C ARG A 147 -10.58 24.05 52.11
N LEU A 148 -11.11 24.24 50.91
CA LEU A 148 -12.29 25.08 50.64
C LEU A 148 -13.60 24.38 51.04
N THR A 149 -14.62 25.19 51.29
CA THR A 149 -15.94 24.79 51.76
C THR A 149 -17.03 25.29 50.79
N THR A 150 -18.31 25.03 51.08
CA THR A 150 -19.40 25.57 50.24
C THR A 150 -19.76 27.02 50.58
N ASP A 151 -19.15 27.58 51.62
CA ASP A 151 -19.33 28.97 52.00
C ASP A 151 -18.25 29.84 51.34
N GLN A 152 -18.42 31.16 51.36
CA GLN A 152 -17.38 32.06 50.87
C GLN A 152 -16.10 31.91 51.72
N ASP A 153 -15.02 31.51 51.09
CA ASP A 153 -13.75 31.27 51.74
C ASP A 153 -12.80 32.48 51.64
N ASN A 154 -12.00 32.71 52.69
CA ASN A 154 -10.93 33.71 52.70
C ASN A 154 -9.72 33.12 53.43
N ILE A 155 -8.86 32.43 52.68
CA ILE A 155 -7.78 31.58 53.18
C ILE A 155 -6.44 32.20 52.79
N VAL A 156 -5.49 32.22 53.73
CA VAL A 156 -4.11 32.70 53.50
C VAL A 156 -3.16 31.56 53.87
N GLY A 157 -2.23 31.26 52.98
CA GLY A 157 -1.14 30.31 53.16
C GLY A 157 -0.04 30.82 54.08
N THR A 158 1.09 30.15 54.03
CA THR A 158 2.27 30.30 54.87
C THR A 158 3.40 30.98 54.10
N ALA A 159 4.64 30.81 54.57
CA ALA A 159 5.82 31.27 53.85
C ALA A 159 6.47 30.16 52.99
N GLY A 160 6.05 28.90 53.18
CA GLY A 160 6.50 27.75 52.40
C GLY A 160 5.52 27.39 51.29
N ASP A 161 5.76 26.26 50.62
CA ASP A 161 4.92 25.76 49.53
C ASP A 161 3.59 25.21 50.09
N ASP A 162 2.47 25.81 49.73
CA ASP A 162 1.13 25.43 50.20
C ASP A 162 0.23 24.86 49.09
N THR A 163 -0.61 23.88 49.46
CA THR A 163 -1.63 23.30 48.57
C THR A 163 -3.04 23.62 49.07
N PHE A 164 -3.81 24.36 48.28
CA PHE A 164 -5.22 24.63 48.50
C PHE A 164 -6.06 23.55 47.81
N THR A 165 -6.96 22.88 48.53
CA THR A 165 -7.81 21.83 47.96
C THR A 165 -9.28 22.22 47.94
N ALA A 166 -9.91 22.14 46.77
CA ALA A 166 -11.31 22.48 46.54
C ALA A 166 -12.07 21.27 45.99
N PRO A 167 -12.52 20.34 46.85
CA PRO A 167 -13.31 19.18 46.44
C PRO A 167 -14.70 19.56 45.89
N ILE A 168 -15.33 18.68 45.11
CA ILE A 168 -16.79 18.70 45.01
C ILE A 168 -17.41 18.08 46.27
N VAL A 169 -18.44 18.71 46.81
CA VAL A 169 -19.15 18.21 48.00
C VAL A 169 -20.65 18.25 47.81
N GLN A 170 -21.36 17.55 48.68
CA GLN A 170 -22.82 17.63 48.74
C GLN A 170 -23.25 18.78 49.65
N ASN A 171 -24.00 19.74 49.12
CA ASN A 171 -24.55 20.84 49.93
C ASN A 171 -25.68 20.37 50.85
N GLN A 172 -26.16 21.26 51.73
CA GLN A 172 -27.21 20.96 52.71
C GLN A 172 -28.56 20.55 52.09
N LEU A 173 -28.76 20.81 50.79
CA LEU A 173 -29.94 20.42 50.01
C LEU A 173 -29.77 19.09 49.28
N GLY A 174 -28.62 18.44 49.42
CA GLY A 174 -28.31 17.15 48.79
C GLY A 174 -27.80 17.25 47.36
N ALA A 175 -27.56 18.46 46.83
CA ALA A 175 -26.98 18.65 45.50
C ALA A 175 -25.45 18.63 45.55
N VAL A 176 -24.80 18.04 44.53
CA VAL A 176 -23.35 18.13 44.34
C VAL A 176 -23.02 19.56 43.88
N THR A 177 -22.04 20.19 44.51
CA THR A 177 -21.66 21.60 44.29
C THR A 177 -20.15 21.75 44.35
N ASN A 178 -19.62 22.78 43.68
CA ASN A 178 -18.22 23.16 43.85
C ASN A 178 -17.99 23.77 45.24
N THR A 179 -16.77 23.63 45.75
CA THR A 179 -16.28 24.41 46.89
C THR A 179 -15.39 25.58 46.45
N PHE A 180 -14.85 25.54 45.23
CA PHE A 180 -14.26 26.71 44.58
C PHE A 180 -15.34 27.42 43.77
N GLU A 181 -15.76 28.60 44.23
CA GLU A 181 -16.88 29.35 43.67
C GLU A 181 -16.59 30.85 43.59
N SER A 182 -17.46 31.56 42.85
CA SER A 182 -17.40 33.02 42.78
C SER A 182 -17.56 33.66 44.17
N GLY A 183 -16.50 34.29 44.66
CA GLY A 183 -16.48 34.98 45.95
C GLY A 183 -15.31 34.55 46.85
N ASP A 184 -14.70 33.41 46.56
CA ASP A 184 -13.55 32.92 47.33
C ASP A 184 -12.33 33.82 47.14
N ARG A 185 -11.53 33.93 48.20
CA ARG A 185 -10.28 34.68 48.23
C ARG A 185 -9.16 33.83 48.81
N LEU A 186 -8.19 33.50 47.98
CA LEU A 186 -7.01 32.71 48.35
C LEU A 186 -5.75 33.55 48.18
N ASP A 187 -4.84 33.47 49.14
CA ASP A 187 -3.51 34.09 49.07
C ASP A 187 -2.48 33.05 49.48
N GLY A 188 -1.62 32.62 48.56
CA GLY A 188 -0.62 31.59 48.83
C GLY A 188 0.47 32.02 49.82
N GLY A 189 0.69 33.33 50.02
CA GLY A 189 1.83 33.82 50.79
C GLY A 189 3.14 33.75 49.99
N ALA A 190 4.24 33.31 50.61
CA ALA A 190 5.49 33.07 49.88
C ALA A 190 5.54 31.61 49.39
N GLY A 191 6.67 31.14 48.85
CA GLY A 191 6.78 29.78 48.31
C GLY A 191 6.07 29.59 46.96
N ARG A 192 6.04 28.34 46.50
CA ARG A 192 5.39 27.88 45.26
C ARG A 192 4.10 27.15 45.62
N ASN A 193 2.97 27.80 45.36
CA ASN A 193 1.67 27.39 45.87
C ASN A 193 0.78 26.81 44.78
N VAL A 194 -0.02 25.82 45.16
CA VAL A 194 -0.85 25.01 44.28
C VAL A 194 -2.33 25.15 44.68
N LEU A 195 -3.23 25.28 43.71
CA LEU A 195 -4.67 25.10 43.88
C LEU A 195 -5.14 23.86 43.12
N GLU A 196 -5.69 22.88 43.84
CA GLU A 196 -6.34 21.70 43.26
C GLU A 196 -7.85 21.82 43.40
N ALA A 197 -8.59 21.90 42.29
CA ALA A 197 -10.04 22.06 42.29
C ALA A 197 -10.76 20.99 41.48
N ASP A 198 -11.62 20.23 42.16
CA ASP A 198 -12.62 19.37 41.52
C ASP A 198 -13.83 20.22 41.13
N LEU A 199 -14.22 20.16 39.87
CA LEU A 199 -15.35 20.92 39.31
C LEU A 199 -16.54 20.02 38.94
N THR A 200 -17.73 20.60 39.09
CA THR A 200 -19.03 20.14 38.60
C THR A 200 -19.76 21.34 38.00
N ALA A 201 -20.82 21.12 37.21
CA ALA A 201 -21.64 22.20 36.69
C ALA A 201 -22.15 23.14 37.81
N THR A 202 -21.90 24.44 37.68
CA THR A 202 -22.34 25.45 38.65
C THR A 202 -23.86 25.53 38.69
N VAL A 203 -24.45 25.26 39.87
CA VAL A 203 -25.90 25.23 40.06
C VAL A 203 -26.43 26.52 40.69
N SER A 204 -27.35 27.21 40.02
CA SER A 204 -28.14 28.29 40.62
C SER A 204 -29.48 27.73 41.10
N GLY A 205 -29.53 27.27 42.36
CA GLY A 205 -30.71 26.62 42.93
C GLY A 205 -30.84 25.17 42.47
N THR A 206 -31.93 24.81 41.78
CA THR A 206 -32.12 23.47 41.17
C THR A 206 -31.86 23.44 39.66
N ILE A 207 -31.33 24.53 39.08
CA ILE A 207 -31.12 24.68 37.64
C ILE A 207 -29.62 24.93 37.38
N PRO A 208 -28.96 24.13 36.52
CA PRO A 208 -27.55 24.30 36.16
C PRO A 208 -27.38 25.43 35.12
N VAL A 209 -27.34 26.69 35.59
CA VAL A 209 -27.12 27.91 34.78
C VAL A 209 -26.32 28.97 35.56
N GLY A 210 -25.35 28.56 36.39
CA GLY A 210 -24.47 29.49 37.10
C GLY A 210 -23.46 30.20 36.16
N PRO A 211 -22.95 31.39 36.52
CA PRO A 211 -21.83 32.04 35.81
C PRO A 211 -20.51 31.27 36.03
N ALA A 212 -19.47 31.60 35.24
CA ALA A 212 -18.10 31.13 35.45
C ALA A 212 -17.61 31.42 36.89
N VAL A 213 -16.71 30.57 37.41
CA VAL A 213 -16.08 30.79 38.72
C VAL A 213 -15.08 31.94 38.62
N SER A 214 -15.36 33.06 39.29
CA SER A 214 -14.55 34.29 39.30
C SER A 214 -13.99 34.56 40.71
N ALA A 215 -13.18 33.62 41.21
CA ALA A 215 -12.51 33.71 42.51
C ALA A 215 -11.29 34.63 42.47
N SER A 216 -10.85 35.14 43.62
CA SER A 216 -9.64 35.98 43.73
C SER A 216 -8.48 35.18 44.29
N THR A 217 -7.44 34.96 43.51
CA THR A 217 -6.19 34.33 43.97
C THR A 217 -5.01 35.28 43.84
N VAL A 218 -4.06 35.17 44.77
CA VAL A 218 -2.77 35.88 44.75
C VAL A 218 -1.69 34.91 45.22
N ASN A 219 -0.49 34.96 44.63
CA ASN A 219 0.64 34.09 44.99
C ASN A 219 0.34 32.58 44.88
N ILE A 220 -0.51 32.18 43.93
CA ILE A 220 -0.76 30.78 43.57
C ILE A 220 -0.24 30.59 42.16
N GLN A 221 0.81 29.78 41.99
CA GLN A 221 1.53 29.61 40.73
C GLN A 221 0.93 28.49 39.88
N GLU A 222 0.36 27.45 40.50
CA GLU A 222 -0.19 26.31 39.78
C GLU A 222 -1.66 26.09 40.11
N VAL A 223 -2.48 25.84 39.08
CA VAL A 223 -3.90 25.53 39.22
C VAL A 223 -4.21 24.23 38.49
N TYR A 224 -4.61 23.21 39.25
CA TYR A 224 -5.04 21.91 38.74
C TYR A 224 -6.55 21.79 38.82
N LEU A 225 -7.18 21.58 37.67
CA LEU A 225 -8.63 21.51 37.52
C LEU A 225 -9.05 20.12 37.07
N ARG A 226 -10.01 19.54 37.77
CA ARG A 226 -10.56 18.22 37.47
C ARG A 226 -12.08 18.26 37.33
N PHE A 227 -12.61 18.17 36.12
CA PHE A 227 -14.06 18.23 35.90
C PHE A 227 -14.69 16.83 35.89
N GLN A 228 -15.62 16.53 36.81
CA GLN A 228 -16.18 15.18 37.02
C GLN A 228 -17.66 14.97 36.61
N SER A 229 -18.42 16.00 36.23
CA SER A 229 -19.86 15.84 35.94
C SER A 229 -20.16 15.63 34.46
N PHE A 230 -20.94 14.61 34.12
CA PHE A 230 -21.52 14.45 32.78
C PHE A 230 -22.60 15.53 32.54
N GLN A 231 -22.55 16.19 31.38
CA GLN A 231 -23.57 17.14 30.98
C GLN A 231 -24.87 16.37 30.64
N LEU A 232 -25.97 16.62 31.37
CA LEU A 232 -27.29 16.15 30.96
C LEU A 232 -27.72 16.99 29.74
N ASP A 233 -27.51 16.47 28.54
CA ASP A 233 -27.97 17.07 27.28
C ASP A 233 -29.50 17.15 27.25
N PHE A 234 -30.03 18.33 27.56
CA PHE A 234 -31.38 18.72 27.22
C PHE A 234 -31.31 19.73 26.07
N ASN A 235 -31.13 19.20 24.86
CA ASN A 235 -31.19 19.89 23.57
C ASN A 235 -29.84 20.51 23.14
N ASN A 236 -28.93 19.69 22.60
CA ASN A 236 -28.04 19.98 21.45
C ASN A 236 -27.56 21.43 21.30
N ASN A 237 -27.18 22.05 22.41
CA ASN A 237 -26.68 23.40 22.49
C ASN A 237 -25.45 23.31 23.40
N ASN A 238 -24.29 23.08 22.80
CA ASN A 238 -22.94 23.18 23.38
C ASN A 238 -22.65 24.61 23.90
N VAL A 239 -23.55 25.19 24.67
CA VAL A 239 -23.44 26.57 25.15
C VAL A 239 -23.60 26.54 26.67
N LEU A 240 -22.48 26.31 27.36
CA LEU A 240 -22.30 26.68 28.76
C LEU A 240 -20.97 27.44 28.80
N GLY A 241 -21.00 28.70 29.25
CA GLY A 241 -19.84 29.60 29.26
C GLY A 241 -18.67 29.08 30.10
N ALA A 242 -17.55 29.81 30.07
CA ALA A 242 -16.30 29.43 30.73
C ALA A 242 -16.50 28.81 32.12
N ASN A 243 -15.73 27.79 32.45
CA ASN A 243 -15.73 27.19 33.78
C ASN A 243 -15.08 28.14 34.78
N ILE A 244 -13.96 28.76 34.39
CA ILE A 244 -13.18 29.70 35.20
C ILE A 244 -13.07 31.04 34.46
N ASP A 245 -13.34 32.12 35.17
CA ASP A 245 -12.98 33.50 34.79
C ASP A 245 -11.74 33.90 35.61
N ALA A 246 -10.59 33.90 34.96
CA ALA A 246 -9.27 34.10 35.56
C ALA A 246 -8.93 35.57 35.82
N GLN A 247 -9.85 36.52 35.55
CA GLN A 247 -9.63 37.96 35.70
C GLN A 247 -8.95 38.38 37.02
N ARG A 248 -9.29 37.69 38.12
CA ARG A 248 -8.85 38.01 39.48
C ARG A 248 -7.85 37.00 40.06
N MET A 249 -7.31 36.12 39.21
CA MET A 249 -6.31 35.13 39.60
C MET A 249 -4.92 35.62 39.18
N ILE A 250 -4.20 36.20 40.14
CA ILE A 250 -2.95 36.94 39.88
C ILE A 250 -1.75 36.06 40.23
N GLY A 251 -0.82 35.93 39.29
CA GLY A 251 0.45 35.21 39.48
C GLY A 251 0.37 33.71 39.19
N VAL A 252 -0.70 33.26 38.51
CA VAL A 252 -0.77 31.89 37.98
C VAL A 252 0.17 31.76 36.80
N GLU A 253 1.04 30.76 36.86
CA GLU A 253 2.03 30.41 35.85
C GLU A 253 1.61 29.14 35.11
N GLN A 254 0.87 28.24 35.75
CA GLN A 254 0.45 26.98 35.16
C GLN A 254 -1.04 26.69 35.36
N TRP A 255 -1.70 26.31 34.28
CA TRP A 255 -3.08 25.85 34.27
C TRP A 255 -3.11 24.40 33.79
N TRP A 256 -3.71 23.52 34.59
CA TRP A 256 -3.77 22.10 34.32
C TRP A 256 -5.20 21.60 34.25
N SER A 257 -5.52 20.84 33.20
CA SER A 257 -6.65 19.92 33.17
C SER A 257 -6.14 18.52 33.52
N GLU A 258 -6.54 17.99 34.69
CA GLU A 258 -6.05 16.70 35.20
C GLU A 258 -7.20 15.76 35.56
N ASP A 259 -7.15 14.54 35.03
CA ASP A 259 -8.14 13.48 35.30
C ASP A 259 -9.60 13.89 35.01
N SER A 260 -9.77 14.82 34.06
CA SER A 260 -11.06 15.37 33.65
C SER A 260 -11.85 14.38 32.80
N ARG A 261 -13.17 14.36 33.05
CA ARG A 261 -14.17 13.55 32.34
C ARG A 261 -15.13 14.40 31.49
N SER A 262 -14.92 15.71 31.49
CA SER A 262 -15.71 16.72 30.79
C SER A 262 -14.79 17.88 30.43
N SER A 263 -15.10 18.59 29.36
CA SER A 263 -14.28 19.68 28.83
C SER A 263 -14.11 20.84 29.82
N ILE A 264 -12.93 21.45 29.83
CA ILE A 264 -12.60 22.63 30.66
C ILE A 264 -12.39 23.83 29.75
N VAL A 265 -13.00 24.96 30.13
CA VAL A 265 -12.85 26.26 29.46
C VAL A 265 -12.42 27.32 30.49
N ILE A 266 -11.29 27.98 30.25
CA ILE A 266 -10.76 29.08 31.08
C ILE A 266 -10.76 30.37 30.25
N GLU A 267 -11.26 31.48 30.80
CA GLU A 267 -11.25 32.78 30.12
C GLU A 267 -10.60 33.90 30.95
N ASP A 268 -10.30 35.04 30.30
CA ASP A 268 -9.70 36.25 30.90
C ASP A 268 -8.37 35.96 31.62
N ILE A 269 -7.50 35.14 31.01
CA ILE A 269 -6.13 34.91 31.50
C ILE A 269 -5.28 36.16 31.25
N ARG A 270 -4.59 36.63 32.28
CA ARG A 270 -3.84 37.90 32.27
C ARG A 270 -2.34 37.76 32.49
N SER A 271 -1.86 36.53 32.67
CA SER A 271 -0.43 36.24 32.70
C SER A 271 0.16 36.42 31.31
N ASN A 272 1.47 36.71 31.26
CA ASN A 272 2.19 36.76 30.00
C ASN A 272 2.17 35.36 29.35
N PRO A 273 1.75 35.22 28.07
CA PRO A 273 1.71 33.94 27.37
C PRO A 273 3.01 33.14 27.45
N LEU A 274 4.17 33.80 27.32
CA LEU A 274 5.49 33.15 27.30
C LEU A 274 5.84 32.49 28.65
N ASN A 275 5.32 33.07 29.74
CA ASN A 275 5.51 32.56 31.10
C ASN A 275 4.31 31.73 31.59
N THR A 276 3.38 31.39 30.69
CA THR A 276 2.20 30.59 31.02
C THR A 276 2.34 29.20 30.41
N THR A 277 2.04 28.18 31.20
CA THR A 277 2.01 26.77 30.74
C THR A 277 0.60 26.20 30.87
N PHE A 278 0.16 25.51 29.83
CA PHE A 278 -1.10 24.78 29.80
C PHE A 278 -0.82 23.28 29.77
N GLY A 279 -1.13 22.59 30.85
CA GLY A 279 -0.95 21.15 30.96
C GLY A 279 -2.27 20.39 30.76
N PHE A 280 -2.26 19.40 29.89
CA PHE A 280 -3.38 18.51 29.65
C PHE A 280 -2.99 17.08 30.00
N ARG A 281 -3.57 16.54 31.07
CA ARG A 281 -3.15 15.26 31.64
C ARG A 281 -4.31 14.31 31.90
N ASN A 282 -4.12 13.06 31.52
CA ASN A 282 -5.04 11.96 31.82
C ASN A 282 -6.51 12.28 31.48
N ALA A 283 -6.77 12.93 30.34
CA ALA A 283 -8.12 13.21 29.86
C ALA A 283 -8.86 11.91 29.52
N ASP A 284 -10.12 11.75 29.93
CA ASP A 284 -10.92 10.60 29.48
C ASP A 284 -11.18 10.69 27.95
N PRO A 285 -11.20 9.56 27.24
CA PRO A 285 -11.54 9.55 25.82
C PRO A 285 -13.04 9.77 25.58
N GLY A 286 -13.37 10.20 24.36
CA GLY A 286 -14.77 10.42 23.96
C GLY A 286 -15.59 9.13 23.95
N SER A 287 -16.78 9.16 24.56
CA SER A 287 -17.77 8.09 24.45
C SER A 287 -18.90 8.56 23.54
N VAL A 288 -18.77 8.26 22.24
CA VAL A 288 -19.81 8.37 21.20
C VAL A 288 -20.24 9.80 20.80
N VAL A 289 -19.82 10.86 21.50
CA VAL A 289 -20.01 12.28 21.08
C VAL A 289 -18.88 13.16 21.66
N GLY A 290 -17.82 13.41 20.89
CA GLY A 290 -16.68 14.28 21.27
C GLY A 290 -15.80 13.75 22.41
N GLY A 291 -14.50 14.01 22.35
CA GLY A 291 -13.57 13.77 23.46
C GLY A 291 -13.68 14.83 24.55
N VAL A 292 -12.83 14.74 25.59
CA VAL A 292 -12.68 15.84 26.56
C VAL A 292 -11.83 16.94 25.93
N ASP A 293 -12.36 18.16 25.86
CA ASP A 293 -11.64 19.32 25.32
C ASP A 293 -10.95 20.13 26.43
N TYR A 294 -9.90 20.85 26.06
CA TYR A 294 -9.27 21.84 26.93
C TYR A 294 -9.07 23.18 26.20
N GLU A 295 -9.82 24.19 26.64
CA GLU A 295 -9.82 25.53 26.06
C GLU A 295 -9.33 26.57 27.07
N ALA A 296 -8.40 27.42 26.65
CA ALA A 296 -7.86 28.51 27.46
C ALA A 296 -7.74 29.80 26.65
N TYR A 297 -8.31 30.88 27.19
CA TYR A 297 -8.41 32.15 26.50
C TYR A 297 -7.76 33.29 27.30
N PHE A 298 -6.71 33.86 26.73
CA PHE A 298 -6.10 35.10 27.20
C PHE A 298 -7.02 36.28 26.98
N SER A 299 -6.95 37.21 27.93
CA SER A 299 -7.45 38.56 27.74
C SER A 299 -6.70 39.23 26.57
N PRO A 300 -7.34 40.09 25.76
CA PRO A 300 -6.67 40.72 24.64
C PRO A 300 -5.49 41.60 25.08
N GLU A 301 -5.51 42.10 26.31
CA GLU A 301 -4.44 42.90 26.90
C GLU A 301 -3.22 42.07 27.32
N ALA A 302 -3.35 40.74 27.47
CA ALA A 302 -2.23 39.85 27.73
C ALA A 302 -1.49 39.41 26.45
N LEU A 303 -2.11 39.62 25.29
CA LEU A 303 -1.60 39.27 23.96
C LEU A 303 -0.94 40.48 23.28
N GLU A 304 -0.09 41.19 24.02
CA GLU A 304 0.78 42.23 23.47
C GLU A 304 2.16 41.59 23.25
N GLY A 305 2.60 41.46 21.98
CA GLY A 305 3.89 40.86 21.63
C GLY A 305 5.06 41.57 22.32
N PHE A 306 6.13 40.82 22.61
CA PHE A 306 7.38 41.42 23.09
C PHE A 306 7.92 42.35 22.01
N VAL A 307 8.16 43.61 22.36
CA VAL A 307 8.91 44.53 21.52
C VAL A 307 10.30 44.62 22.14
N ASP A 308 11.18 43.72 21.70
CA ASP A 308 12.60 43.86 22.01
C ASP A 308 13.21 44.79 20.99
N GLU A 309 13.79 45.89 21.46
CA GLU A 309 14.62 46.73 20.61
C GLU A 309 15.91 45.95 20.36
N VAL A 310 16.16 45.54 19.11
CA VAL A 310 17.40 44.86 18.70
C VAL A 310 18.11 45.69 17.65
N ASP A 311 19.43 45.51 17.55
CA ASP A 311 20.30 46.20 16.60
C ASP A 311 20.16 47.74 16.59
N SER A 312 21.00 48.39 17.38
CA SER A 312 21.25 49.82 17.25
C SER A 312 22.66 50.07 16.69
N ALA A 313 22.88 51.24 16.09
CA ALA A 313 24.20 51.56 15.54
C ALA A 313 24.56 53.04 15.69
N LEU A 314 25.85 53.32 15.85
CA LEU A 314 26.44 54.65 15.77
C LEU A 314 27.34 54.73 14.54
N THR A 315 26.98 55.60 13.59
CA THR A 315 27.79 55.83 12.39
C THR A 315 28.70 57.05 12.59
N ILE A 316 30.00 56.87 12.35
CA ILE A 316 31.02 57.91 12.38
C ILE A 316 31.56 58.11 10.95
N ASP A 317 31.17 59.23 10.33
CA ASP A 317 31.72 59.72 9.07
C ASP A 317 32.82 60.72 9.37
N LEU A 318 34.05 60.40 8.99
CA LEU A 318 35.19 61.31 9.13
C LEU A 318 36.11 61.14 7.92
N PHE A 319 36.08 62.04 6.95
CA PHE A 319 36.88 61.89 5.72
C PHE A 319 37.54 63.18 5.24
N ASP A 320 38.76 63.06 4.69
CA ASP A 320 39.45 64.14 3.98
C ASP A 320 38.84 64.33 2.58
N VAL A 321 38.15 65.45 2.38
CA VAL A 321 37.48 65.81 1.11
C VAL A 321 38.49 66.07 0.00
N ASP A 322 39.65 66.63 0.35
CA ASP A 322 40.64 67.11 -0.61
C ASP A 322 41.57 65.97 -1.07
N GLN A 323 41.83 64.95 -0.24
CA GLN A 323 42.71 63.82 -0.53
C GLN A 323 42.18 62.48 0.02
N PRO A 324 41.05 61.95 -0.48
CA PRO A 324 40.43 60.73 0.06
C PRO A 324 41.32 59.47 0.01
N ALA A 325 42.29 59.42 -0.91
CA ALA A 325 43.23 58.30 -1.03
C ALA A 325 44.31 58.25 0.07
N LEU A 326 44.37 59.26 0.96
CA LEU A 326 45.28 59.31 2.11
C LEU A 326 44.60 58.92 3.43
N GLU A 327 43.30 58.59 3.41
CA GLU A 327 42.50 58.22 4.58
C GLU A 327 42.69 59.18 5.76
N LEU A 328 43.26 58.69 6.86
CA LEU A 328 43.42 59.43 8.12
C LEU A 328 44.83 60.03 8.31
N GLN A 329 45.78 59.85 7.38
CA GLN A 329 47.16 60.39 7.48
C GLN A 329 47.27 61.92 7.64
N ARG A 330 46.14 62.63 7.54
CA ARG A 330 46.01 64.09 7.63
C ARG A 330 45.02 64.53 8.71
N ILE A 331 44.41 63.58 9.41
CA ILE A 331 43.37 63.75 10.41
C ILE A 331 43.76 62.90 11.63
N ASP A 332 44.19 63.55 12.72
CA ASP A 332 44.42 62.82 13.97
C ASP A 332 43.10 62.76 14.74
N VAL A 333 42.60 61.56 15.05
CA VAL A 333 41.43 61.39 15.90
C VAL A 333 41.88 61.46 17.36
N LEU A 334 41.40 62.45 18.11
CA LEU A 334 41.84 62.67 19.49
C LEU A 334 41.02 61.84 20.48
N SER A 335 39.70 61.81 20.30
CA SER A 335 38.81 61.00 21.11
C SER A 335 37.46 60.79 20.44
N LEU A 336 36.79 59.70 20.81
CA LEU A 336 35.41 59.42 20.48
C LEU A 336 34.57 59.46 21.76
N THR A 337 33.57 60.33 21.81
CA THR A 337 32.55 60.32 22.85
C THR A 337 31.35 59.51 22.37
N ILE A 338 30.93 58.52 23.15
CA ILE A 338 29.77 57.68 22.91
C ILE A 338 28.78 57.91 24.04
N GLU A 339 27.57 58.34 23.73
CA GLU A 339 26.44 58.29 24.67
C GLU A 339 25.70 56.98 24.42
N PHE A 340 25.68 56.07 25.40
CA PHE A 340 25.09 54.73 25.28
C PHE A 340 24.25 54.41 26.52
N ASN A 341 22.99 54.03 26.34
CA ASN A 341 22.02 53.79 27.41
C ASN A 341 21.92 54.93 28.45
N GLY A 342 22.10 56.18 27.99
CA GLY A 342 22.02 57.39 28.80
C GLY A 342 23.29 57.77 29.57
N ASP A 343 24.37 56.98 29.46
CA ASP A 343 25.69 57.27 30.03
C ASP A 343 26.70 57.70 28.95
N GLU A 344 27.61 58.61 29.30
CA GLU A 344 28.64 59.14 28.39
C GLU A 344 30.00 58.48 28.64
N TYR A 345 30.59 57.94 27.57
CA TYR A 345 31.88 57.27 27.55
C TYR A 345 32.82 58.01 26.60
N VAL A 346 34.08 58.19 27.01
CA VAL A 346 35.11 58.85 26.18
C VAL A 346 36.23 57.87 25.90
N LEU A 347 36.33 57.43 24.65
CA LEU A 347 37.38 56.56 24.15
C LEU A 347 38.53 57.42 23.62
N ALA A 348 39.70 57.33 24.25
CA ALA A 348 40.88 58.07 23.87
C ALA A 348 42.13 57.24 24.17
N SER A 349 42.92 56.95 23.14
CA SER A 349 44.14 56.17 23.29
C SER A 349 45.21 56.59 22.28
N PRO A 350 46.50 56.33 22.55
CA PRO A 350 47.56 56.59 21.56
C PRO A 350 47.32 55.85 20.25
N ALA A 351 46.68 54.68 20.27
CA ALA A 351 46.36 53.92 19.06
C ALA A 351 45.26 54.58 18.21
N ILE A 352 44.30 55.26 18.85
CA ILE A 352 43.29 56.09 18.17
C ILE A 352 43.95 57.34 17.56
N GLU A 353 44.85 58.00 18.29
CA GLU A 353 45.58 59.19 17.81
C GLU A 353 46.57 58.88 16.67
N ASP A 354 47.25 57.73 16.73
CA ASP A 354 48.26 57.29 15.75
C ASP A 354 47.65 56.59 14.51
N ALA A 355 46.31 56.47 14.41
CA ALA A 355 45.65 55.75 13.33
C ALA A 355 45.74 56.50 11.98
N ASP A 356 46.51 55.95 11.04
CA ASP A 356 46.68 56.51 9.69
C ASP A 356 45.65 55.97 8.67
N THR A 357 44.92 54.91 9.01
CA THR A 357 43.90 54.25 8.16
C THR A 357 42.60 54.01 8.92
N TYR A 358 41.47 53.88 8.21
CA TYR A 358 40.19 53.55 8.86
C TYR A 358 40.20 52.19 9.56
N ALA A 359 40.98 51.24 9.03
CA ALA A 359 41.13 49.91 9.64
C ALA A 359 41.89 49.98 10.98
N ASP A 360 42.93 50.81 11.05
CA ASP A 360 43.67 51.04 12.30
C ASP A 360 42.78 51.75 13.33
N LEU A 361 41.98 52.73 12.89
CA LEU A 361 41.03 53.44 13.75
C LEU A 361 39.95 52.50 14.30
N ALA A 362 39.35 51.65 13.46
CA ALA A 362 38.31 50.69 13.89
C ALA A 362 38.86 49.69 14.91
N ALA A 363 40.05 49.15 14.67
CA ALA A 363 40.70 48.23 15.62
C ALA A 363 41.05 48.92 16.94
N ALA A 364 41.49 50.18 16.90
CA ALA A 364 41.79 50.96 18.09
C ALA A 364 40.53 51.29 18.91
N ILE A 365 39.41 51.59 18.25
CA ILE A 365 38.12 51.81 18.92
C ILE A 365 37.62 50.50 19.54
N GLN A 366 37.66 49.37 18.82
CA GLN A 366 37.25 48.07 19.37
C GLN A 366 38.02 47.72 20.65
N ALA A 367 39.33 47.94 20.66
CA ALA A 367 40.16 47.66 21.83
C ALA A 367 39.79 48.51 23.07
N GLU A 368 39.32 49.74 22.87
CA GLU A 368 38.85 50.59 23.97
C GLU A 368 37.43 50.21 24.42
N LEU A 369 36.56 49.73 23.52
CA LEU A 369 35.25 49.18 23.87
C LEU A 369 35.38 47.90 24.71
N ASP A 370 36.23 46.96 24.28
CA ASP A 370 36.48 45.69 24.99
C ASP A 370 37.07 45.90 26.40
N ALA A 371 37.72 47.05 26.64
CA ALA A 371 38.35 47.37 27.92
C ALA A 371 37.36 47.84 28.99
N ASP A 372 36.16 48.29 28.58
CA ASP A 372 35.08 48.67 29.49
C ASP A 372 33.99 47.60 29.50
N PRO A 373 33.72 46.93 30.64
CA PRO A 373 32.68 45.90 30.73
C PRO A 373 31.29 46.36 30.30
N ALA A 374 30.99 47.66 30.36
CA ALA A 374 29.70 48.22 29.92
C ALA A 374 29.58 48.35 28.40
N LEU A 375 30.70 48.32 27.67
CA LEU A 375 30.76 48.50 26.21
C LEU A 375 31.32 47.27 25.47
N ALA A 376 31.76 46.24 26.18
CA ALA A 376 32.46 45.08 25.63
C ALA A 376 31.66 44.23 24.62
N ASN A 377 30.34 44.42 24.54
CA ASN A 377 29.48 43.73 23.57
C ASN A 377 29.24 44.55 22.28
N LEU A 378 29.77 45.78 22.21
CA LEU A 378 29.69 46.64 21.03
C LEU A 378 30.73 46.23 19.98
N ASN A 379 30.31 46.16 18.72
CA ASN A 379 31.17 45.74 17.61
C ASN A 379 31.49 46.89 16.66
N VAL A 380 32.76 47.05 16.28
CA VAL A 380 33.22 48.07 15.34
C VAL A 380 33.51 47.45 13.98
N THR A 381 32.86 47.98 12.94
CA THR A 381 33.07 47.57 11.55
C THR A 381 33.29 48.79 10.65
N LEU A 382 33.72 48.54 9.42
CA LEU A 382 33.84 49.56 8.38
C LEU A 382 32.79 49.34 7.30
N ASP A 383 32.03 50.38 6.99
CA ASP A 383 31.09 50.37 5.87
C ASP A 383 31.61 51.23 4.71
N ASN A 384 31.55 50.69 3.49
CA ASN A 384 31.98 51.36 2.26
C ASN A 384 30.80 51.65 1.30
N ASN A 385 29.57 51.30 1.68
CA ASN A 385 28.39 51.34 0.81
C ASN A 385 27.88 52.77 0.54
N LEU A 386 28.30 53.76 1.34
CA LEU A 386 27.93 55.17 1.18
C LEU A 386 28.82 55.94 0.19
N GLY A 387 29.62 55.23 -0.63
CA GLY A 387 30.57 55.82 -1.58
C GLY A 387 31.80 56.46 -0.92
N ARG A 388 31.98 56.21 0.38
CA ARG A 388 33.09 56.57 1.27
C ARG A 388 33.18 55.52 2.38
N THR A 389 34.32 55.41 3.04
CA THR A 389 34.49 54.55 4.23
C THR A 389 34.01 55.28 5.47
N VAL A 390 33.16 54.64 6.28
CA VAL A 390 32.72 55.12 7.60
C VAL A 390 33.00 54.06 8.66
N VAL A 391 33.17 54.48 9.91
CA VAL A 391 33.26 53.56 11.06
C VAL A 391 31.86 53.36 11.64
N LEU A 392 31.45 52.12 11.79
CA LEU A 392 30.15 51.74 12.33
C LEU A 392 30.36 51.01 13.66
N ILE A 393 29.70 51.45 14.72
CA ILE A 393 29.64 50.75 16.01
C ILE A 393 28.23 50.19 16.14
N THR A 394 28.07 48.87 16.28
CA THR A 394 26.77 48.21 16.39
C THR A 394 26.59 47.58 17.76
N ASP A 395 25.38 47.65 18.29
CA ASP A 395 24.97 46.89 19.48
C ASP A 395 23.93 45.82 19.10
N PRO A 396 24.32 44.54 19.10
CA PRO A 396 23.37 43.43 18.89
C PRO A 396 22.26 43.36 19.96
N ALA A 397 22.49 43.94 21.14
CA ALA A 397 21.52 43.96 22.23
C ALA A 397 20.57 45.19 22.20
N GLY A 398 20.67 46.04 21.17
CA GLY A 398 19.72 47.13 20.91
C GLY A 398 19.74 48.33 21.87
N GLY A 399 20.80 48.51 22.66
CA GLY A 399 20.96 49.66 23.55
C GLY A 399 20.95 51.01 22.83
N GLU A 400 20.45 52.06 23.47
CA GLU A 400 20.22 53.36 22.81
C GLU A 400 21.52 54.16 22.63
N PHE A 401 21.89 54.50 21.39
CA PHE A 401 22.92 55.51 21.12
C PHE A 401 22.33 56.92 21.17
N GLY A 402 22.91 57.78 22.00
CA GLY A 402 22.43 59.14 22.24
C GLY A 402 22.99 60.19 21.27
N ALA A 403 22.24 61.28 21.08
CA ALA A 403 22.60 62.41 20.23
C ALA A 403 23.82 63.23 20.74
N GLY A 404 24.32 62.96 21.95
CA GLY A 404 25.55 63.51 22.50
C GLY A 404 26.83 62.84 22.00
N SER A 405 26.73 61.73 21.27
CA SER A 405 27.88 61.06 20.65
C SER A 405 28.62 61.97 19.65
N ALA A 406 29.94 62.01 19.71
CA ALA A 406 30.76 62.94 18.93
C ALA A 406 32.20 62.45 18.71
N VAL A 407 32.81 62.86 17.59
CA VAL A 407 34.24 62.62 17.32
C VAL A 407 35.03 63.92 17.40
N GLU A 408 36.10 63.93 18.19
CA GLU A 408 37.06 65.02 18.25
C GLU A 408 38.29 64.67 17.40
N PHE A 409 38.67 65.57 16.50
CA PHE A 409 39.82 65.37 15.62
C PHE A 409 40.60 66.66 15.39
N GLN A 410 41.85 66.52 14.97
CA GLN A 410 42.71 67.61 14.54
C GLN A 410 43.09 67.47 13.06
N ASN A 411 42.77 68.49 12.27
CA ASN A 411 43.20 68.58 10.89
C ASN A 411 44.61 69.17 10.79
N ASN A 412 45.58 68.35 10.41
CA ASN A 412 46.99 68.70 10.45
C ASN A 412 47.51 69.43 9.21
N THR A 413 46.65 69.67 8.22
CA THR A 413 47.08 70.16 6.91
C THR A 413 46.19 71.26 6.31
N GLY A 414 45.12 71.65 7.00
CA GLY A 414 44.26 72.80 6.65
C GLY A 414 43.34 72.60 5.44
N GLY A 415 43.16 71.35 4.98
CA GLY A 415 42.17 70.98 3.96
C GLY A 415 40.73 70.92 4.50
N LEU A 416 39.74 70.61 3.67
CA LEU A 416 38.37 70.39 4.11
C LEU A 416 38.17 68.94 4.59
N VAL A 417 37.72 68.77 5.84
CA VAL A 417 37.31 67.47 6.41
C VAL A 417 35.79 67.49 6.56
N ALA A 418 35.11 66.44 6.13
CA ALA A 418 33.72 66.23 6.50
C ALA A 418 33.65 65.31 7.72
N GLN A 419 32.77 65.66 8.65
CA GLN A 419 32.56 64.97 9.92
C GLN A 419 31.06 64.79 10.17
N GLY A 420 30.67 63.66 10.72
CA GLY A 420 29.32 63.38 11.17
C GLY A 420 29.31 62.21 12.14
N VAL A 421 28.56 62.33 13.23
CA VAL A 421 28.25 61.22 14.13
C VAL A 421 26.74 61.13 14.19
N THR A 422 26.18 60.00 13.80
CA THR A 422 24.73 59.81 13.67
C THR A 422 24.33 58.54 14.42
N PRO A 423 23.58 58.66 15.52
CA PRO A 423 22.91 57.53 16.14
C PRO A 423 21.78 57.01 15.25
N GLY A 424 21.74 55.70 15.03
CA GLY A 424 20.60 54.96 14.54
C GLY A 424 19.69 54.60 15.72
N ALA A 425 18.38 54.69 15.50
CA ALA A 425 17.41 54.22 16.48
C ALA A 425 17.44 52.68 16.53
N PRO A 426 17.20 52.07 17.69
CA PRO A 426 16.98 50.63 17.78
C PRO A 426 15.83 50.20 16.87
N VAL A 427 15.94 49.02 16.27
CA VAL A 427 14.87 48.43 15.47
C VAL A 427 13.99 47.59 16.39
N PRO A 428 12.68 47.85 16.49
CA PRO A 428 11.81 46.99 17.27
C PRO A 428 11.66 45.63 16.57
N LEU A 429 12.10 44.56 17.22
CA LEU A 429 11.72 43.19 16.94
C LEU A 429 10.41 42.93 17.68
N VAL A 430 9.34 42.64 16.93
CA VAL A 430 8.12 42.11 17.52
C VAL A 430 8.26 40.59 17.50
N GLU A 431 8.47 39.99 18.66
CA GLU A 431 8.48 38.53 18.78
C GLU A 431 7.04 38.00 18.68
N LEU A 432 6.90 36.79 18.12
CA LEU A 432 5.62 36.09 18.04
C LEU A 432 5.11 35.75 19.45
N ILE A 433 3.79 35.86 19.64
CA ILE A 433 3.15 35.54 20.91
C ILE A 433 3.24 34.03 21.15
N THR A 434 4.04 33.63 22.13
CA THR A 434 4.39 32.22 22.40
C THR A 434 3.80 31.74 23.71
N THR A 435 3.42 30.46 23.82
CA THR A 435 3.02 29.83 25.08
C THR A 435 3.43 28.36 25.15
N ASN A 436 3.49 27.80 26.37
CA ASN A 436 3.92 26.43 26.61
C ASN A 436 2.73 25.48 26.78
N ILE A 437 2.81 24.30 26.18
CA ILE A 437 1.82 23.23 26.26
C ILE A 437 2.49 21.96 26.76
N VAL A 438 1.86 21.25 27.70
CA VAL A 438 2.31 19.93 28.17
C VAL A 438 1.23 18.90 27.96
N LEU A 439 1.53 17.85 27.19
CA LEU A 439 0.62 16.73 26.93
C LEU A 439 1.10 15.49 27.68
N ASP A 440 0.22 14.92 28.49
CA ASP A 440 0.57 13.78 29.33
C ASP A 440 -0.59 12.76 29.43
N ASN A 441 -0.50 11.67 28.64
CA ASN A 441 -1.51 10.60 28.63
C ASN A 441 -2.92 11.12 28.27
N VAL A 442 -2.99 12.04 27.31
CA VAL A 442 -4.25 12.64 26.84
C VAL A 442 -5.04 11.61 26.03
N GLY A 443 -6.28 11.34 26.45
CA GLY A 443 -7.15 10.32 25.84
C GLY A 443 -6.96 8.91 26.41
N ARG A 444 -5.96 8.69 27.30
CA ARG A 444 -5.73 7.44 28.04
C ARG A 444 -5.68 6.18 27.18
N GLY A 445 -4.96 6.25 26.06
CA GLY A 445 -4.88 5.14 25.10
C GLY A 445 -5.91 5.21 23.96
N SER A 446 -6.66 6.31 23.85
CA SER A 446 -7.72 6.55 22.86
C SER A 446 -7.77 8.05 22.53
N GLU A 447 -8.74 8.48 21.73
CA GLU A 447 -8.86 9.85 21.22
C GLU A 447 -9.52 10.79 22.27
N ALA A 448 -8.85 11.89 22.62
CA ALA A 448 -9.43 12.99 23.38
C ALA A 448 -10.08 14.04 22.45
N GLY A 449 -10.45 15.19 23.00
CA GLY A 449 -11.07 16.27 22.24
C GLY A 449 -10.05 17.28 21.70
N ASP A 450 -10.50 18.51 21.55
CA ASP A 450 -9.70 19.62 21.05
C ASP A 450 -8.86 20.27 22.16
N MET A 451 -7.66 20.78 21.80
CA MET A 451 -6.90 21.72 22.62
C MET A 451 -6.85 23.08 21.94
N ILE A 452 -7.42 24.11 22.60
CA ILE A 452 -7.50 25.46 22.07
C ILE A 452 -6.86 26.44 23.06
N VAL A 453 -5.79 27.12 22.65
CA VAL A 453 -5.16 28.18 23.45
C VAL A 453 -5.04 29.46 22.64
N GLY A 454 -5.76 30.51 23.02
CA GLY A 454 -5.83 31.72 22.19
C GLY A 454 -6.41 32.95 22.87
N SER A 455 -6.97 33.85 22.06
CA SER A 455 -7.62 35.08 22.51
C SER A 455 -9.10 34.86 22.79
N MET A 456 -9.63 35.48 23.86
CA MET A 456 -11.08 35.60 24.09
C MET A 456 -11.77 36.61 23.14
N SER A 457 -10.99 37.42 22.43
CA SER A 457 -11.48 38.38 21.44
C SER A 457 -11.57 37.74 20.05
N THR A 458 -12.40 38.33 19.19
CA THR A 458 -12.47 38.04 17.75
C THR A 458 -11.23 38.47 16.94
N ARG A 459 -10.13 38.87 17.62
CA ARG A 459 -8.87 39.34 17.02
C ARG A 459 -7.68 38.90 17.88
N GLY A 460 -6.56 38.55 17.23
CA GLY A 460 -5.32 38.09 17.86
C GLY A 460 -5.43 36.66 18.38
N GLY A 461 -4.37 36.16 19.00
CA GLY A 461 -4.30 34.81 19.55
C GLY A 461 -2.85 34.49 19.91
N VAL A 462 -2.57 33.20 20.12
CA VAL A 462 -1.21 32.72 20.32
C VAL A 462 -0.67 32.25 18.98
N GLU A 463 0.52 32.74 18.64
CA GLU A 463 1.17 32.54 17.34
C GLU A 463 2.16 31.37 17.38
N VAL A 464 2.69 31.01 18.55
CA VAL A 464 3.63 29.89 18.73
C VAL A 464 3.23 28.99 19.90
N PHE A 465 3.26 27.67 19.68
CA PHE A 465 3.11 26.66 20.72
C PHE A 465 4.39 25.86 20.93
N ASP A 466 4.93 25.91 22.15
CA ASP A 466 6.00 25.04 22.62
C ASP A 466 5.41 23.83 23.35
N VAL A 467 5.33 22.69 22.66
CA VAL A 467 4.66 21.47 23.11
C VAL A 467 5.68 20.49 23.68
N THR A 468 5.51 20.11 24.95
CA THR A 468 6.25 19.01 25.58
C THR A 468 5.33 17.80 25.77
N VAL A 469 5.74 16.63 25.26
CA VAL A 469 5.00 15.37 25.38
C VAL A 469 5.70 14.45 26.38
N ASP A 470 4.99 14.03 27.42
CA ASP A 470 5.51 13.09 28.43
C ASP A 470 5.07 11.64 28.16
N ARG A 471 3.77 11.40 28.05
CA ARG A 471 3.20 10.08 27.74
C ARG A 471 2.25 10.16 26.57
N ASP A 472 1.97 9.00 25.97
CA ASP A 472 1.09 8.79 24.81
C ASP A 472 -0.14 9.70 24.81
N SER A 473 -0.23 10.60 23.83
CA SER A 473 -1.28 11.62 23.80
C SER A 473 -1.94 11.70 22.43
N TRP A 474 -3.27 11.83 22.41
CA TRP A 474 -4.05 11.99 21.18
C TRP A 474 -5.08 13.11 21.30
N LEU A 475 -4.94 14.13 20.45
CA LEU A 475 -5.87 15.25 20.28
C LEU A 475 -6.54 15.22 18.90
N GLN A 476 -7.80 15.68 18.84
CA GLN A 476 -8.51 15.91 17.57
C GLN A 476 -7.94 17.11 16.80
N SER A 477 -7.59 18.16 17.54
CA SER A 477 -6.93 19.35 17.02
C SER A 477 -6.10 20.04 18.11
N LEU A 478 -5.06 20.74 17.67
CA LEU A 478 -4.27 21.69 18.45
C LEU A 478 -4.32 23.03 17.72
N SER A 479 -4.98 24.03 18.31
CA SER A 479 -5.24 25.29 17.60
C SER A 479 -5.19 26.54 18.49
N SER A 480 -5.01 27.69 17.85
CA SER A 480 -5.28 29.00 18.45
C SER A 480 -6.50 29.65 17.80
N THR A 481 -7.12 30.59 18.51
CA THR A 481 -8.28 31.31 17.97
C THR A 481 -7.88 32.23 16.81
N ASN A 482 -8.85 32.56 15.97
CA ASN A 482 -8.70 33.52 14.86
C ASN A 482 -7.66 33.13 13.79
N ASN A 483 -7.27 31.85 13.72
CA ASN A 483 -6.29 31.34 12.75
C ASN A 483 -4.96 32.11 12.75
N VAL A 484 -4.43 32.42 13.92
CA VAL A 484 -3.13 33.12 14.05
C VAL A 484 -1.98 32.20 14.42
N LEU A 485 -2.21 30.91 14.73
CA LEU A 485 -1.13 29.98 15.06
C LEU A 485 -0.21 29.80 13.86
N GLU A 486 1.06 30.17 13.98
CA GLU A 486 2.05 30.12 12.90
C GLU A 486 3.06 29.00 13.08
N GLU A 487 3.49 28.75 14.31
CA GLU A 487 4.59 27.82 14.60
C GLU A 487 4.23 26.87 15.75
N VAL A 488 4.61 25.60 15.61
CA VAL A 488 4.43 24.55 16.62
C VAL A 488 5.74 23.80 16.76
N TYR A 489 6.34 23.86 17.94
CA TYR A 489 7.55 23.13 18.30
C TYR A 489 7.18 21.99 19.24
N VAL A 490 7.56 20.75 18.91
CA VAL A 490 7.25 19.55 19.70
C VAL A 490 8.54 18.91 20.19
N GLN A 491 8.60 18.65 21.50
CA GLN A 491 9.71 17.96 22.13
C GLN A 491 9.22 16.88 23.09
N SER A 492 10.07 15.89 23.35
CA SER A 492 9.83 14.92 24.43
C SER A 492 10.19 15.51 25.78
N ALA A 493 9.41 15.18 26.82
CA ALA A 493 9.87 15.37 28.19
C ALA A 493 11.15 14.56 28.43
N ALA A 494 11.97 15.00 29.39
CA ALA A 494 13.28 14.39 29.63
C ALA A 494 13.17 12.89 29.97
N GLY A 495 13.67 12.05 29.07
CA GLY A 495 13.66 10.59 29.23
C GLY A 495 12.36 9.90 28.80
N SER A 496 11.44 10.63 28.15
CA SER A 496 10.16 10.12 27.68
C SER A 496 10.17 9.80 26.17
N ASP A 497 9.45 8.76 25.78
CA ASP A 497 9.33 8.23 24.41
C ASP A 497 7.86 8.03 23.99
N GLY A 498 6.92 8.77 24.61
CA GLY A 498 5.49 8.63 24.35
C GLY A 498 5.09 9.02 22.92
N TYR A 499 4.00 8.44 22.42
CA TYR A 499 3.45 8.74 21.09
C TYR A 499 2.67 10.08 21.06
N LEU A 500 2.64 10.75 19.91
CA LEU A 500 1.75 11.89 19.68
C LEU A 500 0.87 11.67 18.44
N PHE A 501 -0.44 11.85 18.60
CA PHE A 501 -1.43 11.83 17.53
C PHE A 501 -2.17 13.17 17.49
N LEU A 502 -2.10 13.86 16.36
CA LEU A 502 -2.78 15.13 16.11
C LEU A 502 -3.69 14.98 14.89
N GLY A 503 -5.00 14.93 15.12
CA GLY A 503 -6.02 14.72 14.08
C GLY A 503 -7.05 13.68 14.51
N ALA A 504 -8.27 13.79 14.00
CA ALA A 504 -9.34 12.84 14.33
C ALA A 504 -9.08 11.45 13.71
N GLY A 505 -9.49 10.39 14.41
CA GLY A 505 -9.45 9.03 13.87
C GLY A 505 -10.62 8.77 12.92
N GLU A 506 -10.35 8.13 11.78
CA GLU A 506 -11.39 7.73 10.81
C GLU A 506 -12.07 6.39 11.20
N GLU A 507 -11.53 5.68 12.19
CA GLU A 507 -11.97 4.34 12.60
C GLU A 507 -13.05 4.38 13.69
N THR A 508 -14.11 3.58 13.57
CA THR A 508 -15.25 3.57 14.53
C THR A 508 -14.92 3.27 16.01
N GLN A 509 -13.70 2.82 16.32
CA GLN A 509 -13.28 2.39 17.67
C GLN A 509 -12.20 3.27 18.32
N ASN A 510 -11.67 4.31 17.64
CA ASN A 510 -10.75 5.34 18.16
C ASN A 510 -9.72 4.88 19.22
N ASN A 511 -9.05 3.75 18.99
CA ASN A 511 -8.08 3.18 19.93
C ASN A 511 -6.65 3.30 19.36
N LEU A 512 -5.71 3.81 20.17
CA LEU A 512 -4.30 3.95 19.81
C LEU A 512 -3.66 2.65 19.29
N THR A 513 -4.04 1.48 19.83
CA THR A 513 -3.47 0.21 19.36
C THR A 513 -3.90 -0.15 17.94
N ASN A 514 -5.07 0.33 17.51
CA ASN A 514 -5.56 0.14 16.14
C ASN A 514 -5.05 1.26 15.23
N GLN A 515 -4.73 2.42 15.82
CA GLN A 515 -4.15 3.59 15.17
C GLN A 515 -2.62 3.58 15.19
N ARG A 516 -1.98 2.38 15.20
CA ARG A 516 -0.52 2.24 15.02
C ARG A 516 -0.01 3.13 13.89
N ILE A 517 1.28 3.45 13.89
CA ILE A 517 1.96 4.13 12.78
C ILE A 517 2.47 3.05 11.81
N PRO A 518 1.69 2.69 10.76
CA PRO A 518 2.21 1.86 9.69
C PRO A 518 2.96 2.73 8.69
N VAL A 519 4.05 2.17 8.20
CA VAL A 519 4.70 2.62 6.96
C VAL A 519 4.14 1.88 5.75
N THR A 520 3.71 0.61 5.93
CA THR A 520 3.27 -0.27 4.84
C THR A 520 1.76 -0.26 4.53
N THR A 521 0.90 0.19 5.45
CA THR A 521 -0.56 0.23 5.28
C THR A 521 -1.09 1.65 5.47
N ASP A 522 -2.15 2.03 4.77
CA ASP A 522 -2.79 3.33 4.99
C ASP A 522 -3.60 3.32 6.31
N ASN A 523 -3.29 4.28 7.20
CA ASN A 523 -3.97 4.47 8.49
C ASN A 523 -3.82 5.95 8.93
N ARG A 524 -4.12 6.86 8.02
CA ARG A 524 -4.01 8.32 8.21
C ARG A 524 -4.98 8.83 9.28
N LEU A 525 -4.62 9.93 9.95
CA LEU A 525 -5.59 10.76 10.68
C LEU A 525 -6.26 11.74 9.72
N ALA A 526 -7.46 12.20 10.07
CA ALA A 526 -8.09 13.33 9.41
C ALA A 526 -7.14 14.55 9.44
N PRO A 527 -7.09 15.37 8.37
CA PRO A 527 -6.20 16.55 8.28
C PRO A 527 -6.67 17.74 9.15
N THR A 528 -7.06 17.47 10.40
CA THR A 528 -7.63 18.44 11.36
C THR A 528 -6.72 18.74 12.55
N GLY A 529 -5.59 18.03 12.67
CA GLY A 529 -4.66 18.14 13.79
C GLY A 529 -4.10 19.55 13.95
N VAL A 530 -3.63 20.14 12.84
CA VAL A 530 -3.22 21.55 12.75
C VAL A 530 -3.72 22.16 11.44
N VAL A 531 -4.00 23.47 11.44
CA VAL A 531 -4.55 24.19 10.28
C VAL A 531 -3.77 25.49 10.05
N ASP A 532 -3.30 25.69 8.82
CA ASP A 532 -2.57 26.88 8.33
C ASP A 532 -1.34 27.27 9.19
N VAL A 533 -0.67 26.26 9.74
CA VAL A 533 0.59 26.39 10.47
C VAL A 533 1.74 26.44 9.46
N ARG A 534 2.62 27.45 9.59
CA ARG A 534 3.78 27.62 8.71
C ARG A 534 4.91 26.66 9.09
N VAL A 535 5.20 26.55 10.38
CA VAL A 535 6.30 25.72 10.90
C VAL A 535 5.74 24.69 11.88
N PHE A 536 5.91 23.42 11.56
CA PHE A 536 5.73 22.33 12.50
C PHE A 536 7.08 21.63 12.65
N ASP A 537 7.72 21.75 13.81
CA ASP A 537 9.04 21.19 14.07
C ASP A 537 8.95 20.25 15.28
N SER A 538 9.13 18.96 15.02
CA SER A 538 9.26 17.92 16.02
C SER A 538 10.64 17.26 16.04
N THR A 539 11.68 17.93 15.55
CA THR A 539 13.06 17.40 15.51
C THR A 539 13.60 17.03 16.89
N MET A 540 13.08 17.65 17.95
CA MET A 540 13.41 17.38 19.36
C MET A 540 12.48 16.35 20.03
N PHE A 541 11.55 15.76 19.28
CA PHE A 541 10.64 14.71 19.73
C PHE A 541 11.24 13.34 19.42
N ALA A 542 11.39 12.51 20.46
CA ALA A 542 11.97 11.18 20.36
C ALA A 542 10.91 10.08 20.10
N GLY A 543 9.63 10.42 20.29
CA GLY A 543 8.52 9.49 20.09
C GLY A 543 8.04 9.44 18.64
N ASP A 544 7.18 8.48 18.39
CA ASP A 544 6.47 8.27 17.12
C ASP A 544 5.32 9.29 16.98
N LEU A 545 5.16 9.90 15.79
CA LEU A 545 4.19 10.97 15.53
C LEU A 545 3.26 10.65 14.37
N LYS A 546 1.96 10.85 14.55
CA LYS A 546 0.98 10.89 13.46
C LYS A 546 0.30 12.24 13.41
N LEU A 547 0.39 12.91 12.26
CA LEU A 547 -0.08 14.29 12.07
C LEU A 547 -1.01 14.38 10.87
N GLY A 548 -2.24 14.86 11.09
CA GLY A 548 -3.10 15.38 10.04
C GLY A 548 -3.02 16.90 10.00
N ALA A 549 -2.65 17.47 8.85
CA ALA A 549 -2.56 18.92 8.67
C ALA A 549 -3.33 19.42 7.45
N THR A 550 -3.85 20.65 7.54
CA THR A 550 -4.44 21.36 6.40
C THR A 550 -3.72 22.68 6.14
N LEU A 551 -3.35 22.93 4.88
CA LEU A 551 -2.93 24.23 4.35
C LEU A 551 -4.00 24.74 3.37
N SER A 552 -4.87 25.63 3.85
CA SER A 552 -6.06 26.13 3.16
C SER A 552 -5.82 27.46 2.44
N ASP A 553 -6.81 27.91 1.65
CA ASP A 553 -6.79 29.22 0.99
C ASP A 553 -6.68 30.41 1.97
N GLN A 554 -6.89 30.21 3.27
CA GLN A 554 -6.70 31.28 4.26
C GLN A 554 -5.24 31.71 4.42
N ILE A 555 -4.29 30.88 3.96
CA ILE A 555 -2.85 31.20 3.89
C ILE A 555 -2.59 32.46 3.05
N PHE A 556 -3.40 32.73 2.02
CA PHE A 556 -3.24 33.94 1.22
C PHE A 556 -3.32 35.22 2.08
N ASP A 557 -4.37 35.34 2.88
CA ASP A 557 -4.58 36.51 3.72
C ASP A 557 -3.59 36.53 4.90
N LYS A 558 -3.13 35.35 5.36
CA LYS A 558 -2.26 35.20 6.54
C LYS A 558 -0.79 35.46 6.23
N TYR A 559 -0.26 34.90 5.15
CA TYR A 559 1.18 34.92 4.84
C TYR A 559 1.54 35.52 3.48
N LEU A 560 0.71 35.30 2.43
CA LEU A 560 1.15 35.55 1.05
C LEU A 560 0.76 36.93 0.49
N THR A 561 -0.30 37.57 1.00
CA THR A 561 -0.85 38.83 0.42
C THR A 561 0.17 39.97 0.35
N ASP A 562 1.04 40.06 1.36
CA ASP A 562 2.06 41.10 1.49
C ASP A 562 3.50 40.53 1.31
N ALA A 563 3.65 39.31 0.80
CA ALA A 563 4.96 38.69 0.59
C ALA A 563 5.74 39.38 -0.54
N GLU A 564 6.98 39.79 -0.26
CA GLU A 564 7.91 40.32 -1.28
C GLU A 564 8.87 39.24 -1.82
N ASP A 565 9.05 38.16 -1.06
CA ASP A 565 9.90 37.00 -1.34
C ASP A 565 9.12 35.70 -1.03
N VAL A 566 9.68 34.56 -1.45
CA VAL A 566 9.09 33.24 -1.16
C VAL A 566 9.04 32.97 0.34
N ILE A 567 7.86 32.59 0.82
CA ILE A 567 7.59 32.16 2.19
C ILE A 567 7.68 30.63 2.25
N GLU A 568 8.60 30.14 3.08
CA GLU A 568 8.80 28.71 3.30
C GLU A 568 7.92 28.19 4.45
N PHE A 569 7.18 27.13 4.15
CA PHE A 569 6.46 26.29 5.10
C PHE A 569 7.32 25.06 5.40
N GLN A 570 7.45 24.69 6.67
CA GLN A 570 8.37 23.65 7.12
C GLN A 570 7.64 22.65 8.01
N TYR A 571 7.73 21.37 7.65
CA TYR A 571 7.29 20.23 8.46
C TYR A 571 8.51 19.35 8.70
N LEU A 572 9.16 19.57 9.85
CA LEU A 572 10.41 18.93 10.23
C LEU A 572 10.10 17.91 11.31
N PHE A 573 10.29 16.62 11.01
CA PHE A 573 9.92 15.55 11.93
C PHE A 573 11.12 15.01 12.72
N GLY A 574 10.81 14.39 13.86
CA GLY A 574 11.77 13.83 14.80
C GLY A 574 12.24 12.43 14.41
N ASN A 575 13.12 11.85 15.24
CA ASN A 575 13.75 10.56 14.95
C ASN A 575 12.85 9.33 15.16
N GLY A 576 11.61 9.51 15.65
CA GLY A 576 10.61 8.44 15.69
C GLY A 576 10.04 8.15 14.30
N SER A 577 9.17 7.15 14.18
CA SER A 577 8.45 6.91 12.91
C SER A 577 7.32 7.92 12.78
N ASN A 578 7.21 8.56 11.62
CA ASN A 578 6.21 9.60 11.39
C ASN A 578 5.19 9.18 10.31
N ASN A 579 3.93 9.52 10.51
CA ASN A 579 2.90 9.40 9.47
C ASN A 579 2.17 10.73 9.31
N PHE A 580 2.51 11.43 8.25
CA PHE A 580 2.03 12.75 7.92
C PHE A 580 0.96 12.67 6.84
N ASN A 581 -0.22 13.20 7.13
CA ASN A 581 -1.31 13.37 6.19
C ASN A 581 -1.54 14.86 5.94
N LEU A 582 -1.23 15.31 4.72
CA LEU A 582 -1.37 16.72 4.33
C LEU A 582 -2.51 16.88 3.33
N ASN A 583 -3.43 17.79 3.66
CA ASN A 583 -4.34 18.42 2.72
C ASN A 583 -3.81 19.82 2.38
N LEU A 584 -3.40 20.06 1.14
CA LEU A 584 -2.90 21.36 0.69
C LEU A 584 -3.81 21.86 -0.44
N ALA A 585 -4.13 23.15 -0.44
CA ALA A 585 -4.94 23.76 -1.49
C ALA A 585 -4.12 24.05 -2.76
N GLU A 586 -4.66 23.68 -3.93
CA GLU A 586 -3.96 23.83 -5.23
C GLU A 586 -3.65 25.29 -5.57
N ASP A 587 -4.52 26.22 -5.20
CA ASP A 587 -4.26 27.64 -5.44
C ASP A 587 -3.02 28.13 -4.66
N ILE A 588 -2.76 27.57 -3.46
CA ILE A 588 -1.55 27.83 -2.68
C ILE A 588 -0.33 27.19 -3.32
N ALA A 589 -0.41 25.90 -3.71
CA ALA A 589 0.71 25.18 -4.33
C ALA A 589 1.21 25.85 -5.62
N ARG A 590 0.31 26.55 -6.34
CA ARG A 590 0.61 27.31 -7.56
C ARG A 590 1.17 28.70 -7.33
N ASP A 591 1.06 29.23 -6.12
CA ASP A 591 1.57 30.58 -5.84
C ASP A 591 3.10 30.58 -5.91
N ARG A 592 3.67 31.66 -6.47
CA ARG A 592 5.13 31.74 -6.62
C ARG A 592 5.82 32.04 -5.29
N ASP A 593 5.09 32.67 -4.38
CA ASP A 593 5.59 33.16 -3.10
C ASP A 593 5.43 32.06 -2.03
N PHE A 594 5.03 30.84 -2.41
CA PHE A 594 4.90 29.68 -1.54
C PHE A 594 5.99 28.63 -1.83
N ALA A 595 6.58 28.08 -0.77
CA ALA A 595 7.37 26.87 -0.81
C ALA A 595 7.06 25.99 0.40
N LEU A 596 7.14 24.67 0.25
CA LEU A 596 6.91 23.68 1.30
C LEU A 596 8.10 22.72 1.38
N SER A 597 8.62 22.51 2.58
CA SER A 597 9.68 21.55 2.90
C SER A 597 9.18 20.55 3.93
N ILE A 598 9.27 19.26 3.63
CA ILE A 598 8.89 18.15 4.51
C ILE A 598 10.12 17.26 4.73
N VAL A 599 10.47 17.02 5.99
CA VAL A 599 11.65 16.21 6.38
C VAL A 599 11.23 15.14 7.41
N GLY A 600 11.46 13.86 7.11
CA GLY A 600 11.01 12.71 7.91
C GLY A 600 11.82 12.44 9.20
N GLY A 601 13.13 12.25 9.11
CA GLY A 601 13.97 11.98 10.28
C GLY A 601 14.89 10.78 10.09
N ASP A 602 15.15 10.02 11.17
CA ASP A 602 16.07 8.88 11.15
C ASP A 602 15.38 7.51 10.94
N SER A 603 14.07 7.44 11.20
CA SER A 603 13.25 6.22 11.21
C SER A 603 12.41 6.09 9.93
N ASP A 604 11.59 5.03 9.82
CA ASP A 604 10.74 4.84 8.64
C ASP A 604 9.56 5.81 8.69
N ASP A 605 9.44 6.68 7.69
CA ASP A 605 8.43 7.72 7.61
C ASP A 605 7.44 7.52 6.46
N ARG A 606 6.22 8.02 6.66
CA ARG A 606 5.15 7.97 5.67
C ARG A 606 4.55 9.35 5.44
N ILE A 607 4.69 9.87 4.24
CA ILE A 607 4.09 11.15 3.80
C ILE A 607 2.94 10.85 2.84
N ASN A 608 1.75 11.35 3.15
CA ASN A 608 0.55 11.16 2.34
C ASN A 608 0.01 12.52 1.89
N PHE A 609 -0.18 12.67 0.58
CA PHE A 609 -0.87 13.82 0.01
C PHE A 609 -2.33 13.44 -0.28
N THR A 610 -3.25 13.99 0.52
CA THR A 610 -4.69 13.74 0.38
C THR A 610 -5.32 14.92 -0.36
N ASP A 611 -5.77 14.67 -1.60
CA ASP A 611 -6.52 15.58 -2.48
C ASP A 611 -5.79 16.79 -3.13
N ALA A 612 -6.24 17.05 -4.37
CA ALA A 612 -6.21 18.28 -5.18
C ALA A 612 -4.90 18.89 -5.72
N ASN A 613 -3.71 18.61 -5.19
CA ASN A 613 -2.52 19.29 -5.74
C ASN A 613 -1.94 18.59 -6.95
N ASP A 614 -2.32 19.07 -8.13
CA ASP A 614 -1.60 18.77 -9.34
C ASP A 614 -0.20 19.40 -9.27
N THR A 615 -0.07 20.60 -8.72
CA THR A 615 1.20 21.35 -8.67
C THR A 615 2.10 20.87 -7.52
N LYS A 616 3.36 20.55 -7.83
CA LYS A 616 4.38 20.14 -6.83
C LYS A 616 5.72 20.85 -6.98
N SER A 617 5.84 21.76 -7.94
CA SER A 617 7.08 22.49 -8.22
C SER A 617 7.58 23.39 -7.08
N THR A 618 6.78 23.55 -6.02
CA THR A 618 7.06 24.31 -4.79
C THR A 618 7.21 23.41 -3.57
N ILE A 619 7.10 22.08 -3.73
CA ILE A 619 7.08 21.10 -2.64
C ILE A 619 8.35 20.27 -2.69
N SER A 620 9.08 20.24 -1.57
CA SER A 620 10.28 19.44 -1.35
C SER A 620 9.99 18.37 -0.30
N VAL A 621 10.38 17.13 -0.59
CA VAL A 621 10.25 16.00 0.34
C VAL A 621 11.62 15.34 0.51
N ASP A 622 12.07 15.25 1.75
CA ASP A 622 13.21 14.45 2.16
C ASP A 622 12.76 13.43 3.21
N GLY A 623 12.76 12.14 2.88
CA GLY A 623 12.42 11.09 3.85
C GLY A 623 13.43 10.99 5.01
N GLY A 624 14.68 11.45 4.84
CA GLY A 624 15.74 11.28 5.83
C GLY A 624 16.41 9.90 5.76
N LEU A 625 16.73 9.28 6.90
CA LEU A 625 17.18 7.87 6.93
C LEU A 625 15.96 6.94 6.98
N GLY A 626 16.18 5.62 7.01
CA GLY A 626 15.08 4.64 7.08
C GLY A 626 14.47 4.26 5.74
N GLU A 627 13.40 3.46 5.78
CA GLU A 627 12.57 3.06 4.63
C GLU A 627 11.33 3.95 4.53
N ASN A 628 11.44 5.00 3.72
CA ASN A 628 10.43 6.04 3.64
C ASN A 628 9.44 5.81 2.50
N VAL A 629 8.19 6.18 2.77
CA VAL A 629 7.05 5.98 1.89
C VAL A 629 6.41 7.32 1.57
N VAL A 630 6.26 7.63 0.28
CA VAL A 630 5.45 8.77 -0.16
C VAL A 630 4.26 8.26 -0.96
N GLU A 631 3.06 8.68 -0.57
CA GLU A 631 1.82 8.39 -1.30
C GLU A 631 1.30 9.62 -2.04
N VAL A 632 1.04 9.45 -3.33
CA VAL A 632 0.48 10.46 -4.22
C VAL A 632 -0.81 9.98 -4.87
N GLN A 633 -1.75 10.90 -5.09
CA GLN A 633 -3.03 10.64 -5.76
C GLN A 633 -3.16 11.35 -7.12
N THR A 634 -2.16 12.16 -7.47
CA THR A 634 -2.09 12.93 -8.72
C THR A 634 -0.79 12.64 -9.44
N SER A 635 -0.69 13.13 -10.68
CA SER A 635 0.49 12.92 -11.53
C SER A 635 1.72 13.69 -11.00
N THR A 636 2.91 13.28 -11.43
CA THR A 636 4.21 13.90 -11.12
C THR A 636 4.97 14.32 -12.38
N ASN A 637 4.25 14.80 -13.40
CA ASN A 637 4.84 15.20 -14.68
C ASN A 637 5.74 16.44 -14.59
N ASP A 638 6.90 16.36 -15.22
CA ASP A 638 7.86 17.47 -15.39
C ASP A 638 7.55 18.36 -16.61
N ASP A 639 6.45 18.12 -17.32
CA ASP A 639 6.01 18.99 -18.41
C ASP A 639 5.53 20.35 -17.87
N ASP A 640 6.18 21.42 -18.34
CA ASP A 640 5.84 22.80 -17.96
C ASP A 640 4.41 23.14 -18.37
N THR A 641 3.55 23.40 -17.38
CA THR A 641 2.19 23.84 -17.67
C THR A 641 2.21 25.25 -18.26
N ALA A 642 1.12 25.67 -18.92
CA ALA A 642 1.01 27.02 -19.46
C ALA A 642 1.17 28.15 -18.41
N THR A 643 1.22 27.83 -17.11
CA THR A 643 1.42 28.74 -15.99
C THR A 643 2.84 28.79 -15.43
N GLY A 644 3.80 28.00 -15.94
CA GLY A 644 5.17 27.97 -15.43
C GLY A 644 5.37 27.15 -14.16
N THR A 645 4.36 26.37 -13.76
CA THR A 645 4.38 25.43 -12.64
C THR A 645 4.33 24.01 -13.19
N THR A 646 4.94 23.04 -12.50
CA THR A 646 4.96 21.63 -12.90
C THR A 646 4.34 20.75 -11.82
N GLN A 647 4.04 19.51 -12.20
CA GLN A 647 3.57 18.48 -11.27
C GLN A 647 4.74 17.70 -10.66
N ALA A 648 5.95 17.92 -11.16
CA ALA A 648 7.19 17.43 -10.56
C ALA A 648 7.47 18.11 -9.22
N PHE A 649 8.01 17.36 -8.26
CA PHE A 649 8.46 17.91 -7.00
C PHE A 649 9.64 18.87 -7.22
N ALA A 650 9.76 19.89 -6.36
CA ALA A 650 10.94 20.75 -6.33
C ALA A 650 12.20 19.95 -5.94
N GLU A 651 12.03 19.05 -4.97
CA GLU A 651 13.05 18.10 -4.52
C GLU A 651 12.36 16.85 -3.97
N PHE A 652 12.95 15.68 -4.23
CA PHE A 652 12.41 14.39 -3.79
C PHE A 652 13.58 13.46 -3.47
N LEU A 653 13.90 13.32 -2.18
CA LEU A 653 15.09 12.66 -1.69
C LEU A 653 14.76 11.62 -0.63
N ASN A 654 15.59 10.58 -0.56
CA ASN A 654 15.56 9.53 0.44
C ASN A 654 14.18 8.88 0.62
N VAL A 655 13.54 8.53 -0.49
CA VAL A 655 12.25 7.83 -0.54
C VAL A 655 12.45 6.47 -1.20
N GLN A 656 12.16 5.40 -0.46
CA GLN A 656 12.33 4.02 -0.93
C GLN A 656 11.06 3.52 -1.61
N THR A 657 9.88 3.93 -1.15
CA THR A 657 8.61 3.48 -1.70
C THR A 657 7.75 4.66 -2.18
N LEU A 658 7.41 4.65 -3.46
CA LEU A 658 6.35 5.50 -4.01
C LEU A 658 5.04 4.72 -4.05
N VAL A 659 3.97 5.24 -3.45
CA VAL A 659 2.61 4.71 -3.61
C VAL A 659 1.81 5.63 -4.53
N VAL A 660 1.23 5.06 -5.58
CA VAL A 660 0.29 5.73 -6.47
C VAL A 660 -1.11 5.24 -6.12
N ALA A 661 -1.96 6.13 -5.63
CA ALA A 661 -3.27 5.80 -5.08
C ALA A 661 -4.40 6.67 -5.66
N GLY A 662 -5.63 6.42 -5.20
CA GLY A 662 -6.81 7.21 -5.56
C GLY A 662 -7.51 6.73 -6.83
N ASN A 663 -8.51 7.51 -7.25
CA ASN A 663 -9.48 7.16 -8.30
C ASN A 663 -9.31 8.00 -9.58
N ASN A 664 -8.13 8.56 -9.79
CA ASN A 664 -7.79 9.39 -10.94
C ASN A 664 -6.75 8.70 -11.80
N ASN A 665 -6.78 8.98 -13.10
CA ASN A 665 -5.71 8.57 -13.99
C ASN A 665 -4.43 9.35 -13.66
N THR A 666 -3.30 8.68 -13.54
CA THR A 666 -2.03 9.31 -13.18
C THR A 666 -0.87 8.95 -14.12
N VAL A 667 0.10 9.86 -14.20
CA VAL A 667 1.39 9.65 -14.84
C VAL A 667 2.48 10.00 -13.83
N GLN A 668 3.40 9.06 -13.59
CA GLN A 668 4.54 9.24 -12.69
C GLN A 668 5.83 9.30 -13.49
N ASN A 669 6.48 10.46 -13.53
CA ASN A 669 7.64 10.70 -14.40
C ASN A 669 8.95 10.75 -13.61
N ILE A 670 9.77 9.70 -13.71
CA ILE A 670 10.98 9.55 -12.90
C ILE A 670 12.19 10.10 -13.69
N VAL A 671 12.53 11.37 -13.45
CA VAL A 671 13.57 12.12 -14.18
C VAL A 671 14.51 12.85 -13.23
N THR A 672 15.72 13.16 -13.68
CA THR A 672 16.67 13.95 -12.88
C THR A 672 16.04 15.25 -12.41
N GLY A 673 15.97 15.45 -11.09
CA GLY A 673 15.28 16.58 -10.46
C GLY A 673 13.87 16.26 -9.95
N ASN A 674 13.28 15.13 -10.34
CA ASN A 674 11.97 14.65 -9.90
C ASN A 674 11.98 13.12 -9.72
N MET A 675 12.08 12.68 -8.46
CA MET A 675 12.10 11.27 -8.03
C MET A 675 13.31 10.44 -8.48
N ASP A 676 14.08 10.87 -9.49
CA ASP A 676 15.35 10.25 -9.85
C ASP A 676 16.44 10.52 -8.80
N ASN A 677 17.18 9.47 -8.43
CA ASN A 677 18.13 9.46 -7.30
C ASN A 677 17.52 9.62 -5.91
N ALA A 678 16.20 9.51 -5.77
CA ALA A 678 15.55 9.49 -4.47
C ALA A 678 15.86 8.21 -3.66
N GLY A 679 16.39 7.18 -4.32
CA GLY A 679 16.59 5.86 -3.72
C GLY A 679 15.37 4.96 -3.81
N LEU A 680 14.49 5.18 -4.80
CA LEU A 680 13.31 4.34 -5.02
C LEU A 680 13.69 2.87 -5.25
N GLU A 681 13.23 2.02 -4.34
CA GLU A 681 13.35 0.56 -4.38
C GLU A 681 12.02 -0.07 -4.82
N THR A 682 10.89 0.54 -4.50
CA THR A 682 9.56 0.02 -4.82
C THR A 682 8.61 1.11 -5.33
N ILE A 683 7.81 0.79 -6.34
CA ILE A 683 6.64 1.55 -6.78
C ILE A 683 5.40 0.69 -6.58
N LEU A 684 4.48 1.14 -5.73
CA LEU A 684 3.20 0.50 -5.46
C LEU A 684 2.08 1.21 -6.23
N VAL A 685 1.43 0.50 -7.16
CA VAL A 685 0.21 0.97 -7.81
C VAL A 685 -0.99 0.42 -7.03
N ALA A 686 -1.68 1.32 -6.33
CA ALA A 686 -2.82 1.04 -5.45
C ALA A 686 -4.01 1.97 -5.79
N THR A 687 -4.16 2.31 -7.07
CA THR A 687 -5.31 3.05 -7.57
C THR A 687 -6.59 2.23 -7.47
N GLU A 688 -7.74 2.90 -7.52
CA GLU A 688 -9.05 2.30 -7.34
C GLU A 688 -9.96 2.54 -8.56
N ASN A 689 -11.04 1.76 -8.66
CA ASN A 689 -12.13 1.96 -9.63
C ASN A 689 -11.67 1.89 -11.11
N GLY A 690 -10.68 1.05 -11.42
CA GLY A 690 -10.21 0.87 -12.79
C GLY A 690 -9.47 2.08 -13.37
N SER A 691 -8.84 2.90 -12.52
CA SER A 691 -8.06 4.07 -12.96
C SER A 691 -6.78 3.66 -13.72
N ASP A 692 -6.38 4.47 -14.69
CA ASP A 692 -5.15 4.24 -15.46
C ASP A 692 -3.93 4.82 -14.73
N THR A 693 -2.81 4.08 -14.71
CA THR A 693 -1.53 4.54 -14.16
C THR A 693 -0.43 4.36 -15.20
N THR A 694 0.32 5.42 -15.49
CA THR A 694 1.54 5.34 -16.31
C THR A 694 2.75 5.62 -15.45
N ILE A 695 3.76 4.74 -15.49
CA ILE A 695 5.07 4.93 -14.88
C ILE A 695 6.08 5.16 -16.01
N GLU A 696 6.74 6.30 -16.01
CA GLU A 696 7.73 6.67 -17.02
C GLU A 696 9.14 6.67 -16.43
N ARG A 697 10.09 6.08 -17.17
CA ARG A 697 11.53 6.18 -16.92
C ARG A 697 11.99 5.67 -15.54
N MET A 698 11.27 4.72 -14.95
CA MET A 698 11.75 3.99 -13.77
C MET A 698 13.08 3.28 -14.05
N LEU A 699 13.88 3.01 -13.02
CA LEU A 699 15.02 2.10 -13.15
C LEU A 699 14.53 0.66 -13.23
N ILE A 700 15.30 -0.17 -13.93
CA ILE A 700 14.99 -1.60 -14.09
C ILE A 700 15.03 -2.37 -12.76
N ASP A 701 15.81 -1.93 -11.78
CA ASP A 701 15.97 -2.55 -10.46
C ASP A 701 14.98 -2.05 -9.40
N THR A 702 14.04 -1.17 -9.78
CA THR A 702 12.93 -0.77 -8.92
C THR A 702 11.79 -1.80 -9.03
N GLU A 703 11.37 -2.40 -7.92
CA GLU A 703 10.25 -3.35 -7.87
C GLU A 703 8.93 -2.62 -8.19
N LEU A 704 8.14 -3.15 -9.13
CA LEU A 704 6.80 -2.64 -9.41
C LEU A 704 5.75 -3.61 -8.85
N VAL A 705 4.86 -3.11 -7.99
CA VAL A 705 3.82 -3.92 -7.35
C VAL A 705 2.46 -3.29 -7.61
N ILE A 706 1.56 -4.02 -8.27
CA ILE A 706 0.15 -3.65 -8.45
C ILE A 706 -0.65 -4.35 -7.35
N THR A 707 -1.28 -3.58 -6.47
CA THR A 707 -1.82 -4.09 -5.20
C THR A 707 -3.21 -3.54 -4.89
N GLY A 708 -4.18 -4.40 -4.64
CA GLY A 708 -5.54 -3.99 -4.27
C GLY A 708 -5.71 -3.59 -2.81
N LYS A 709 -4.62 -3.19 -2.14
CA LYS A 709 -4.61 -2.84 -0.72
C LYS A 709 -5.65 -1.78 -0.38
N ASN A 710 -5.94 -0.83 -1.28
CA ASN A 710 -6.92 0.23 -1.04
C ASN A 710 -8.37 -0.25 -1.29
N GLU A 711 -8.56 -1.17 -2.24
CA GLU A 711 -9.88 -1.70 -2.60
C GLU A 711 -10.40 -2.78 -1.62
N THR A 712 -9.50 -3.37 -0.82
CA THR A 712 -9.83 -4.42 0.17
C THR A 712 -9.83 -3.93 1.62
N VAL A 713 -9.64 -2.62 1.83
CA VAL A 713 -9.75 -1.97 3.14
C VAL A 713 -11.21 -1.62 3.45
N GLY A 714 -11.61 -1.79 4.71
CA GLY A 714 -12.95 -1.48 5.21
C GLY A 714 -13.79 -2.70 5.62
N GLU A 715 -14.85 -2.45 6.39
CA GLU A 715 -15.76 -3.51 6.84
C GLU A 715 -16.58 -4.06 5.66
N GLY A 716 -16.34 -5.32 5.29
CA GLY A 716 -17.06 -6.01 4.23
C GLY A 716 -16.30 -6.16 2.92
N ASN A 717 -15.24 -5.38 2.71
CA ASN A 717 -14.51 -5.29 1.44
C ASN A 717 -13.33 -6.27 1.34
N ASN A 718 -13.06 -7.04 2.38
CA ASN A 718 -11.84 -7.85 2.50
C ASN A 718 -11.74 -9.03 1.51
N ASN A 719 -12.78 -9.30 0.74
CA ASN A 719 -12.83 -10.30 -0.32
C ASN A 719 -13.26 -9.68 -1.66
N ASP A 720 -13.31 -8.36 -1.76
CA ASP A 720 -13.76 -7.69 -2.99
C ASP A 720 -12.76 -7.95 -4.12
N ASP A 721 -13.30 -7.99 -5.34
CA ASP A 721 -12.51 -7.96 -6.55
C ASP A 721 -11.79 -6.60 -6.64
N GLN A 722 -10.59 -6.62 -7.21
CA GLN A 722 -9.71 -5.47 -7.33
C GLN A 722 -9.53 -5.13 -8.80
N ASP A 723 -9.79 -3.89 -9.19
CA ASP A 723 -9.90 -3.48 -10.59
C ASP A 723 -8.97 -2.31 -10.92
N PHE A 724 -8.02 -2.57 -11.83
CA PHE A 724 -7.08 -1.60 -12.37
C PHE A 724 -7.36 -1.35 -13.86
N GLY A 725 -7.20 -0.10 -14.29
CA GLY A 725 -7.29 0.29 -15.69
C GLY A 725 -6.08 -0.18 -16.49
N THR A 726 -5.55 0.74 -17.29
CA THR A 726 -4.26 0.57 -17.97
C THR A 726 -3.14 0.86 -16.99
N VAL A 727 -2.24 -0.09 -16.77
CA VAL A 727 -0.95 0.11 -16.12
C VAL A 727 0.15 0.07 -17.18
N ALA A 728 0.72 1.22 -17.51
CA ALA A 728 1.73 1.36 -18.55
C ALA A 728 3.11 1.67 -17.95
N ILE A 729 4.13 0.92 -18.36
CA ILE A 729 5.51 1.11 -17.95
C ILE A 729 6.32 1.53 -19.18
N ASN A 730 6.66 2.81 -19.27
CA ASN A 730 7.23 3.39 -20.47
C ASN A 730 8.66 3.89 -20.27
N GLY A 731 9.55 3.58 -21.23
CA GLY A 731 10.90 4.12 -21.25
C GLY A 731 11.80 3.68 -20.08
N THR A 732 11.57 2.50 -19.51
CA THR A 732 12.36 1.95 -18.39
C THR A 732 13.86 1.98 -18.68
N ARG A 733 14.63 2.42 -17.69
CA ARG A 733 16.07 2.64 -17.79
C ARG A 733 16.83 1.40 -17.34
N ALA A 734 17.43 0.69 -18.30
CA ALA A 734 18.26 -0.48 -18.01
C ALA A 734 19.58 -0.14 -17.31
N LEU A 735 20.05 -1.05 -16.45
CA LEU A 735 21.38 -1.02 -15.85
C LEU A 735 22.37 -1.88 -16.68
N PRO A 736 23.69 -1.64 -16.58
CA PRO A 736 24.66 -2.41 -17.33
C PRO A 736 24.61 -3.92 -17.01
N GLY A 737 24.06 -4.70 -17.93
CA GLY A 737 23.93 -6.16 -17.81
C GLY A 737 22.62 -6.63 -17.21
N ASP A 738 21.68 -5.71 -16.97
CA ASP A 738 20.35 -6.00 -16.43
C ASP A 738 19.26 -5.40 -17.34
N THR A 739 18.33 -6.24 -17.76
CA THR A 739 17.26 -5.94 -18.71
C THR A 739 15.96 -6.67 -18.34
N GLU A 740 15.88 -7.22 -17.13
CA GLU A 740 14.74 -7.97 -16.63
C GLU A 740 13.90 -7.06 -15.72
N LEU A 741 12.63 -6.85 -16.07
CA LEU A 741 11.70 -6.08 -15.25
C LEU A 741 10.81 -7.04 -14.44
N GLU A 742 10.80 -6.89 -13.12
CA GLU A 742 9.89 -7.63 -12.24
C GLU A 742 8.62 -6.81 -11.97
N ILE A 743 7.46 -7.43 -12.17
CA ILE A 743 6.15 -6.87 -11.88
C ILE A 743 5.38 -7.85 -11.00
N THR A 744 4.93 -7.40 -9.83
CA THR A 744 4.14 -8.22 -8.92
C THR A 744 2.67 -7.81 -8.94
N LEU A 745 1.78 -8.76 -9.21
CA LEU A 745 0.36 -8.67 -8.92
C LEU A 745 0.14 -9.16 -7.50
N GLN A 746 -0.27 -8.27 -6.60
CA GLN A 746 -0.50 -8.58 -5.20
C GLN A 746 -1.98 -8.49 -4.88
N ASN A 747 -2.68 -9.62 -5.03
CA ASN A 747 -4.08 -9.71 -4.65
C ASN A 747 -4.23 -9.71 -3.11
N THR A 748 -4.82 -8.66 -2.57
CA THR A 748 -4.95 -8.48 -1.12
C THR A 748 -6.27 -9.00 -0.55
N ALA A 749 -7.17 -9.53 -1.39
CA ALA A 749 -8.38 -10.20 -0.93
C ALA A 749 -8.02 -11.42 -0.07
N ARG A 750 -8.88 -11.74 0.92
CA ARG A 750 -8.61 -12.84 1.84
C ARG A 750 -9.04 -14.18 1.28
N LEU A 751 -10.02 -14.22 0.37
CA LEU A 751 -10.58 -15.45 -0.22
C LEU A 751 -11.40 -15.09 -1.47
N ASP A 752 -11.25 -15.89 -2.54
CA ASP A 752 -12.04 -15.86 -3.79
C ASP A 752 -12.02 -14.54 -4.60
N GLY A 753 -11.44 -13.44 -4.09
CA GLY A 753 -11.33 -12.18 -4.81
C GLY A 753 -10.36 -12.26 -5.99
N VAL A 754 -10.66 -11.53 -7.05
CA VAL A 754 -9.87 -11.48 -8.29
C VAL A 754 -9.22 -10.10 -8.44
N LEU A 755 -7.91 -10.04 -8.69
CA LEU A 755 -7.23 -8.81 -9.09
C LEU A 755 -7.17 -8.75 -10.62
N THR A 756 -7.84 -7.78 -11.23
CA THR A 756 -7.86 -7.58 -12.68
C THR A 756 -7.08 -6.31 -13.05
N VAL A 757 -6.11 -6.45 -13.95
CA VAL A 757 -5.51 -5.35 -14.71
C VAL A 757 -6.09 -5.37 -16.12
N ASN A 758 -6.77 -4.30 -16.55
CA ASN A 758 -7.39 -4.25 -17.86
C ASN A 758 -6.35 -4.26 -18.98
N GLU A 759 -5.27 -3.48 -18.83
CA GLU A 759 -4.13 -3.51 -19.74
C GLU A 759 -2.83 -3.32 -18.96
N LEU A 760 -1.86 -4.21 -19.16
CA LEU A 760 -0.50 -4.08 -18.66
C LEU A 760 0.44 -3.92 -19.86
N SER A 761 1.13 -2.80 -19.97
CA SER A 761 2.01 -2.53 -21.11
C SER A 761 3.43 -2.15 -20.70
N VAL A 762 4.42 -2.60 -21.47
CA VAL A 762 5.83 -2.24 -21.33
C VAL A 762 6.37 -1.77 -22.67
N GLY A 763 6.62 -0.46 -22.81
CA GLY A 763 6.88 0.13 -24.12
C GLY A 763 7.84 1.31 -24.12
N ASP A 764 8.08 1.88 -25.30
CA ASP A 764 8.81 3.13 -25.44
C ASP A 764 7.97 4.32 -24.92
N GLU A 765 8.62 5.24 -24.23
CA GLU A 765 8.03 6.55 -23.94
C GLU A 765 8.17 7.42 -25.20
N SER A 766 7.17 7.40 -26.08
CA SER A 766 7.24 8.12 -27.35
C SER A 766 7.00 9.63 -27.16
N PRO A 767 7.88 10.51 -27.71
CA PRO A 767 9.01 10.23 -28.61
C PRO A 767 10.38 10.22 -27.91
N ALA A 768 10.42 10.25 -26.58
CA ALA A 768 11.58 10.67 -25.79
C ALA A 768 12.56 9.53 -25.44
N PHE A 769 12.07 8.36 -25.01
CA PHE A 769 12.92 7.30 -24.49
C PHE A 769 12.52 5.90 -24.97
N THR A 770 13.52 5.16 -25.42
CA THR A 770 13.38 3.73 -25.74
C THR A 770 13.52 2.90 -24.47
N SER A 771 12.61 1.95 -24.25
CA SER A 771 12.67 1.04 -23.11
C SER A 771 13.85 0.08 -23.21
N GLY A 772 14.54 -0.12 -22.09
CA GLY A 772 15.65 -1.06 -21.96
C GLY A 772 15.24 -2.47 -21.53
N VAL A 773 13.94 -2.74 -21.36
CA VAL A 773 13.42 -4.05 -20.93
C VAL A 773 13.51 -5.05 -22.07
N ALA A 774 14.11 -6.20 -21.81
CA ALA A 774 14.17 -7.33 -22.74
C ALA A 774 13.48 -8.59 -22.21
N SER A 775 13.38 -8.72 -20.88
CA SER A 775 12.64 -9.79 -20.20
C SER A 775 11.69 -9.18 -19.17
N VAL A 776 10.52 -9.80 -18.97
CA VAL A 776 9.56 -9.45 -17.91
C VAL A 776 9.29 -10.70 -17.08
N VAL A 777 9.40 -10.56 -15.76
CA VAL A 777 8.93 -11.54 -14.78
C VAL A 777 7.64 -11.00 -14.17
N LEU A 778 6.53 -11.71 -14.35
CA LEU A 778 5.24 -11.35 -13.76
C LEU A 778 4.89 -12.31 -12.61
N ALA A 779 4.92 -11.80 -11.39
CA ALA A 779 4.59 -12.56 -10.19
C ALA A 779 3.08 -12.49 -9.86
N SER A 780 2.41 -13.64 -9.82
CA SER A 780 1.01 -13.79 -9.43
C SER A 780 0.91 -14.17 -7.95
N ASN A 781 0.80 -13.17 -7.08
CA ASN A 781 0.77 -13.32 -5.63
C ASN A 781 -0.62 -13.01 -5.05
N GLY A 782 -0.89 -13.55 -3.86
CA GLY A 782 -2.12 -13.31 -3.13
C GLY A 782 -2.27 -14.21 -1.91
N ASN A 783 -3.50 -14.38 -1.43
CA ASN A 783 -3.81 -15.22 -0.28
C ASN A 783 -4.88 -16.27 -0.61
N ARG A 784 -4.69 -17.51 -0.15
CA ARG A 784 -5.68 -18.60 -0.23
C ARG A 784 -6.14 -18.82 -1.68
N ASP A 785 -7.44 -18.89 -1.93
CA ASP A 785 -8.02 -19.24 -3.22
C ASP A 785 -8.31 -17.99 -4.08
N THR A 786 -7.45 -16.96 -3.99
CA THR A 786 -7.54 -15.76 -4.83
C THR A 786 -6.82 -15.96 -6.17
N SER A 787 -7.21 -15.20 -7.20
CA SER A 787 -6.61 -15.27 -8.54
C SER A 787 -6.25 -13.89 -9.10
N ASN A 788 -5.36 -13.87 -10.09
CA ASN A 788 -4.94 -12.66 -10.77
C ASN A 788 -5.26 -12.73 -12.26
N ARG A 789 -5.55 -11.58 -12.87
CA ARG A 789 -5.91 -11.48 -14.28
C ARG A 789 -5.32 -10.24 -14.95
N VAL A 790 -4.74 -10.44 -16.12
CA VAL A 790 -4.29 -9.37 -17.04
C VAL A 790 -5.04 -9.52 -18.36
N THR A 791 -6.01 -8.64 -18.61
CA THR A 791 -6.92 -8.79 -19.76
C THR A 791 -6.25 -8.48 -21.10
N ASN A 792 -5.20 -7.64 -21.09
CA ASN A 792 -4.36 -7.34 -22.23
C ASN A 792 -2.92 -7.08 -21.77
N PHE A 793 -1.95 -7.82 -22.30
CA PHE A 793 -0.53 -7.61 -22.09
C PHE A 793 0.15 -7.27 -23.41
N ASN A 794 0.86 -6.13 -23.45
CA ASN A 794 1.63 -5.68 -24.61
C ASN A 794 3.05 -5.29 -24.19
N ALA A 795 4.06 -5.94 -24.79
CA ALA A 795 5.43 -5.49 -24.63
C ALA A 795 6.26 -5.64 -25.92
N GLU A 796 6.17 -4.63 -26.79
CA GLU A 796 6.77 -4.59 -28.13
C GLU A 796 8.28 -4.91 -28.21
N ARG A 797 9.04 -4.74 -27.13
CA ARG A 797 10.49 -5.02 -27.07
C ARG A 797 10.88 -6.24 -26.26
N VAL A 798 9.94 -6.86 -25.55
CA VAL A 798 10.23 -7.96 -24.64
C VAL A 798 10.23 -9.27 -25.42
N GLY A 799 11.32 -10.04 -25.33
CA GLY A 799 11.44 -11.35 -25.95
C GLY A 799 11.17 -12.51 -24.98
N ASP A 800 11.21 -12.25 -23.69
CA ASP A 800 11.04 -13.26 -22.64
C ASP A 800 10.00 -12.77 -21.62
N LEU A 801 8.92 -13.53 -21.45
CA LEU A 801 7.88 -13.29 -20.47
C LEU A 801 7.74 -14.53 -19.58
N SER A 802 8.09 -14.42 -18.31
CA SER A 802 7.99 -15.53 -17.37
C SER A 802 6.98 -15.25 -16.25
N PHE A 803 6.37 -16.32 -15.73
CA PHE A 803 5.38 -16.26 -14.65
C PHE A 803 5.89 -16.99 -13.41
N VAL A 804 5.72 -16.34 -12.26
CA VAL A 804 6.06 -16.89 -10.94
C VAL A 804 4.94 -16.62 -9.95
N GLY A 805 5.00 -17.19 -8.75
CA GLY A 805 4.03 -16.95 -7.68
C GLY A 805 3.11 -18.14 -7.42
N THR A 806 2.13 -17.96 -6.53
CA THR A 806 1.31 -19.07 -6.01
C THR A 806 -0.13 -19.06 -6.50
N GLN A 807 -0.60 -17.94 -7.05
CA GLN A 807 -2.01 -17.78 -7.40
C GLN A 807 -2.24 -18.02 -8.89
N ASP A 808 -3.42 -18.55 -9.22
CA ASP A 808 -3.86 -18.75 -10.60
C ASP A 808 -3.74 -17.43 -11.38
N LEU A 809 -3.25 -17.52 -12.62
CA LEU A 809 -3.02 -16.37 -13.49
C LEU A 809 -3.76 -16.53 -14.82
N GLY A 810 -4.65 -15.60 -15.13
CA GLY A 810 -5.23 -15.44 -16.47
C GLY A 810 -4.56 -14.27 -17.20
N ILE A 811 -4.01 -14.47 -18.39
CA ILE A 811 -3.33 -13.40 -19.15
C ILE A 811 -3.54 -13.50 -20.66
N VAL A 812 -3.91 -12.40 -21.34
CA VAL A 812 -3.88 -12.32 -22.81
C VAL A 812 -2.65 -11.54 -23.26
N VAL A 813 -1.76 -12.18 -24.01
CA VAL A 813 -0.59 -11.56 -24.63
C VAL A 813 -0.94 -11.18 -26.07
N THR A 814 -0.94 -9.88 -26.35
CA THR A 814 -1.28 -9.36 -27.69
C THR A 814 -0.06 -9.06 -28.54
N GLU A 815 1.03 -8.58 -27.93
CA GLU A 815 2.27 -8.23 -28.62
C GLU A 815 3.50 -8.54 -27.74
N LEU A 816 4.52 -9.20 -28.31
CA LEU A 816 5.84 -9.45 -27.73
C LEU A 816 6.90 -9.41 -28.84
N GLY A 817 8.06 -8.83 -28.56
CA GLY A 817 9.24 -8.91 -29.45
C GLY A 817 9.06 -8.35 -30.86
N THR A 818 8.07 -7.48 -31.10
CA THR A 818 7.73 -6.93 -32.42
C THR A 818 8.72 -5.86 -32.91
N LEU A 819 9.47 -5.24 -31.98
CA LEU A 819 10.53 -4.29 -32.24
C LEU A 819 11.92 -4.88 -31.91
N PRO A 820 12.98 -4.49 -32.64
CA PRO A 820 14.27 -5.16 -32.54
C PRO A 820 14.97 -4.97 -31.20
N LEU A 821 15.29 -6.08 -30.53
CA LEU A 821 16.42 -6.22 -29.60
C LEU A 821 17.68 -6.73 -30.35
N PRO A 822 18.89 -6.57 -29.79
CA PRO A 822 20.12 -7.09 -30.40
C PRO A 822 20.22 -8.63 -30.36
N GLY A 823 19.45 -9.34 -31.20
CA GLY A 823 19.59 -10.79 -31.42
C GLY A 823 18.27 -11.55 -31.34
N GLY A 824 17.74 -11.96 -32.51
CA GLY A 824 16.58 -12.86 -32.62
C GLY A 824 15.23 -12.18 -32.46
N LEU A 825 14.21 -12.73 -33.13
CA LEU A 825 12.78 -12.41 -32.97
C LEU A 825 12.06 -13.54 -32.22
N ASP A 826 12.83 -14.41 -31.55
CA ASP A 826 12.30 -15.61 -30.89
C ASP A 826 11.71 -15.17 -29.54
N VAL A 827 10.47 -15.56 -29.30
CA VAL A 827 9.75 -15.24 -28.06
C VAL A 827 9.67 -16.47 -27.16
N LEU A 828 9.94 -16.27 -25.87
CA LEU A 828 9.69 -17.23 -24.80
C LEU A 828 8.55 -16.73 -23.91
N VAL A 829 7.54 -17.56 -23.70
CA VAL A 829 6.55 -17.38 -22.63
C VAL A 829 6.64 -18.58 -21.69
N ASP A 830 7.09 -18.38 -20.45
CA ASP A 830 7.43 -19.46 -19.52
C ASP A 830 6.65 -19.40 -18.19
N GLY A 831 5.68 -20.31 -18.03
CA GLY A 831 4.92 -20.52 -16.80
C GLY A 831 5.46 -21.61 -15.87
N SER A 832 6.62 -22.22 -16.17
CA SER A 832 7.10 -23.39 -15.43
C SER A 832 7.41 -23.15 -13.95
N ALA A 833 7.55 -21.89 -13.54
CA ALA A 833 7.81 -21.46 -12.17
C ALA A 833 6.56 -20.93 -11.42
N LEU A 834 5.39 -20.88 -12.07
CA LEU A 834 4.12 -20.55 -11.44
C LEU A 834 3.57 -21.80 -10.73
N GLU A 835 3.17 -21.67 -9.46
CA GLU A 835 2.58 -22.79 -8.71
C GLU A 835 1.05 -22.92 -8.89
N GLY A 836 0.37 -21.82 -9.22
CA GLY A 836 -1.06 -21.79 -9.55
C GLY A 836 -1.33 -22.13 -11.02
N ASP A 837 -2.60 -22.32 -11.39
CA ASP A 837 -2.98 -22.67 -12.75
C ASP A 837 -2.84 -21.47 -13.71
N LEU A 838 -2.35 -21.73 -14.93
CA LEU A 838 -2.17 -20.72 -15.98
C LEU A 838 -3.26 -20.82 -17.05
N THR A 839 -3.96 -19.71 -17.27
CA THR A 839 -4.80 -19.49 -18.45
C THR A 839 -4.14 -18.45 -19.35
N LEU A 840 -3.48 -18.90 -20.42
CA LEU A 840 -2.73 -18.06 -21.36
C LEU A 840 -3.49 -17.89 -22.68
N GLY A 841 -3.81 -16.65 -23.05
CA GLY A 841 -4.26 -16.28 -24.39
C GLY A 841 -3.15 -15.62 -25.20
N VAL A 842 -2.97 -15.99 -26.47
CA VAL A 842 -1.93 -15.41 -27.34
C VAL A 842 -2.54 -14.97 -28.68
N ILE A 843 -2.27 -13.72 -29.06
CA ILE A 843 -2.51 -13.23 -30.41
C ILE A 843 -1.29 -13.56 -31.27
N ALA A 844 -1.39 -14.63 -32.06
CA ALA A 844 -0.28 -15.17 -32.83
C ALA A 844 0.37 -14.13 -33.78
N GLY A 845 -0.42 -13.22 -34.37
CA GLY A 845 0.11 -12.20 -35.28
C GLY A 845 1.07 -11.18 -34.63
N GLY A 846 1.00 -10.98 -33.31
CA GLY A 846 1.86 -10.06 -32.56
C GLY A 846 2.91 -10.75 -31.69
N VAL A 847 2.86 -12.07 -31.56
CA VAL A 847 3.73 -12.86 -30.66
C VAL A 847 4.47 -13.96 -31.42
N LEU A 848 3.74 -14.78 -32.19
CA LEU A 848 4.26 -15.96 -32.90
C LEU A 848 4.58 -15.66 -34.38
N GLY A 849 4.95 -14.41 -34.66
CA GLY A 849 5.31 -13.95 -36.01
C GLY A 849 6.79 -14.18 -36.35
N GLY A 850 7.56 -14.73 -35.40
CA GLY A 850 8.99 -14.97 -35.45
C GLY A 850 9.38 -16.21 -36.25
N THR A 851 10.64 -16.63 -36.11
CA THR A 851 11.17 -17.87 -36.68
C THR A 851 10.61 -19.12 -35.97
N ASP A 852 10.89 -20.33 -36.46
CA ASP A 852 10.43 -21.63 -35.91
C ASP A 852 10.97 -21.98 -34.49
N ALA A 853 11.25 -20.98 -33.64
CA ALA A 853 11.91 -21.11 -32.35
C ALA A 853 11.16 -20.43 -31.19
N ASP A 854 9.91 -19.99 -31.41
CA ASP A 854 9.06 -19.48 -30.33
C ASP A 854 8.66 -20.63 -29.37
N GLU A 855 8.69 -20.37 -28.06
CA GLU A 855 8.42 -21.35 -27.01
C GLU A 855 7.32 -20.86 -26.07
N LEU A 856 6.28 -21.69 -25.86
CA LEU A 856 5.21 -21.47 -24.88
C LEU A 856 5.23 -22.63 -23.88
N ILE A 857 5.43 -22.32 -22.61
CA ILE A 857 5.55 -23.30 -21.54
C ILE A 857 4.49 -22.95 -20.48
N GLY A 858 3.61 -23.89 -20.15
CA GLY A 858 2.67 -23.78 -19.04
C GLY A 858 3.29 -24.24 -17.73
N THR A 859 2.47 -24.58 -16.74
CA THR A 859 2.95 -24.93 -15.40
C THR A 859 3.19 -26.44 -15.29
N ALA A 860 3.47 -26.91 -14.07
CA ALA A 860 3.49 -28.34 -13.75
C ALA A 860 2.13 -28.86 -13.24
N GLY A 861 1.11 -28.00 -13.16
CA GLY A 861 -0.26 -28.31 -12.79
C GLY A 861 -0.96 -29.18 -13.84
N ASP A 862 -2.19 -29.62 -13.51
CA ASP A 862 -2.99 -30.49 -14.38
C ASP A 862 -4.22 -29.74 -14.96
N SER A 863 -4.22 -28.41 -14.98
CA SER A 863 -5.38 -27.58 -15.34
C SER A 863 -5.03 -26.34 -16.16
N ASP A 864 -3.87 -26.35 -16.82
CA ASP A 864 -3.40 -25.24 -17.63
C ASP A 864 -4.11 -25.19 -19.00
N PHE A 865 -4.41 -23.96 -19.44
CA PHE A 865 -5.17 -23.69 -20.65
C PHE A 865 -4.45 -22.66 -21.54
N LEU A 866 -4.19 -23.04 -22.80
CA LEU A 866 -3.65 -22.15 -23.82
C LEU A 866 -4.72 -21.85 -24.89
N ALA A 867 -4.93 -20.58 -25.22
CA ALA A 867 -5.75 -20.14 -26.35
C ALA A 867 -4.92 -19.38 -27.38
N LEU A 868 -5.01 -19.79 -28.64
CA LEU A 868 -4.33 -19.15 -29.77
C LEU A 868 -5.34 -18.51 -30.74
N ALA A 869 -5.10 -17.26 -31.09
CA ALA A 869 -5.97 -16.47 -31.97
C ALA A 869 -5.20 -15.60 -32.96
N GLY A 870 -5.90 -15.11 -33.99
CA GLY A 870 -5.31 -14.21 -35.00
C GLY A 870 -4.21 -14.86 -35.86
N MET A 871 -4.21 -16.19 -35.99
CA MET A 871 -3.19 -16.95 -36.71
C MET A 871 -3.17 -16.70 -38.24
N GLY A 872 -1.94 -16.69 -38.79
CA GLY A 872 -1.61 -16.72 -40.23
C GLY A 872 -1.07 -18.10 -40.68
N ALA A 873 -0.19 -18.14 -41.69
CA ALA A 873 0.40 -19.38 -42.24
C ALA A 873 1.12 -20.25 -41.17
N VAL A 874 1.52 -21.47 -41.53
CA VAL A 874 2.10 -22.54 -40.68
C VAL A 874 2.88 -22.00 -39.47
N LEU A 875 2.42 -22.33 -38.25
CA LEU A 875 3.16 -22.07 -37.00
C LEU A 875 4.03 -23.26 -36.63
N GLU A 876 5.33 -23.03 -36.46
CA GLU A 876 6.28 -23.97 -35.88
C GLU A 876 6.66 -23.48 -34.46
N THR A 877 5.71 -23.50 -33.53
CA THR A 877 5.91 -23.10 -32.12
C THR A 877 6.12 -24.33 -31.25
N THR A 878 7.03 -24.26 -30.28
CA THR A 878 7.16 -25.31 -29.26
C THR A 878 6.21 -25.04 -28.12
N VAL A 879 5.34 -26.00 -27.79
CA VAL A 879 4.35 -25.86 -26.71
C VAL A 879 4.53 -27.01 -25.72
N SER A 880 4.56 -26.71 -24.43
CA SER A 880 4.65 -27.73 -23.36
C SER A 880 3.99 -27.27 -22.06
N GLY A 881 3.71 -28.17 -21.13
CA GLY A 881 3.17 -27.81 -19.80
C GLY A 881 1.72 -27.30 -19.81
N PHE A 882 0.95 -27.59 -20.86
CA PHE A 882 -0.48 -27.28 -20.92
C PHE A 882 -1.28 -28.58 -21.07
N GLU A 883 -2.50 -28.63 -20.54
CA GLU A 883 -3.41 -29.78 -20.72
C GLU A 883 -4.36 -29.57 -21.90
N THR A 884 -4.79 -28.31 -22.12
CA THR A 884 -5.77 -27.93 -23.13
C THR A 884 -5.23 -26.82 -24.03
N LEU A 885 -5.40 -26.98 -25.35
CA LEU A 885 -5.07 -25.98 -26.36
C LEU A 885 -6.33 -25.63 -27.16
N GLN A 886 -6.76 -24.38 -27.12
CA GLN A 886 -7.88 -23.86 -27.90
C GLN A 886 -7.40 -23.00 -29.07
N PHE A 887 -8.00 -23.21 -30.24
CA PHE A 887 -7.83 -22.36 -31.42
C PHE A 887 -9.08 -21.53 -31.68
N GLY A 888 -8.89 -20.26 -32.01
CA GLY A 888 -9.95 -19.35 -32.43
C GLY A 888 -10.29 -18.30 -31.37
N TRP A 889 -11.51 -18.34 -30.81
CA TRP A 889 -11.96 -17.31 -29.86
C TRP A 889 -11.14 -17.38 -28.55
N LEU A 890 -10.59 -16.24 -28.12
CA LEU A 890 -9.98 -16.06 -26.79
C LEU A 890 -11.07 -15.80 -25.76
N VAL A 891 -11.63 -16.86 -25.19
CA VAL A 891 -12.26 -16.77 -23.87
C VAL A 891 -11.94 -18.09 -23.18
N GLY A 892 -11.17 -18.06 -22.09
CA GLY A 892 -10.91 -19.26 -21.28
C GLY A 892 -12.13 -19.68 -20.45
N PRO A 893 -12.10 -20.85 -19.78
CA PRO A 893 -13.16 -21.32 -18.89
C PRO A 893 -13.47 -20.36 -17.72
N ASN A 894 -12.55 -19.45 -17.39
CA ASN A 894 -12.69 -18.37 -16.40
C ASN A 894 -12.89 -16.96 -17.04
N GLN A 895 -13.73 -16.86 -18.09
CA GLN A 895 -14.11 -15.64 -18.83
C GLN A 895 -13.08 -14.49 -18.87
N MET A 896 -11.97 -14.74 -19.56
CA MET A 896 -11.17 -13.66 -20.17
C MET A 896 -11.96 -13.10 -21.36
N THR A 897 -12.88 -12.17 -21.10
CA THR A 897 -13.52 -11.39 -22.17
C THR A 897 -12.54 -10.32 -22.60
N VAL A 898 -12.02 -10.41 -23.83
CA VAL A 898 -11.32 -9.29 -24.45
C VAL A 898 -12.35 -8.16 -24.65
N ASP A 899 -12.49 -7.24 -23.69
CA ASP A 899 -13.33 -6.04 -23.78
C ASP A 899 -12.68 -4.93 -24.62
N THR A 900 -12.01 -5.27 -25.73
CA THR A 900 -11.32 -4.25 -26.55
C THR A 900 -12.24 -3.59 -27.58
N GLY A 901 -13.54 -3.92 -27.62
CA GLY A 901 -14.41 -3.51 -28.73
C GLY A 901 -13.94 -3.99 -30.12
N ALA A 902 -12.81 -4.72 -30.20
CA ALA A 902 -12.39 -5.48 -31.34
C ALA A 902 -13.12 -6.81 -31.26
N GLY A 903 -14.20 -6.93 -32.04
CA GLY A 903 -14.99 -8.16 -32.11
C GLY A 903 -14.09 -9.39 -32.30
N ALA A 904 -14.53 -10.52 -31.76
CA ALA A 904 -13.90 -11.83 -31.82
C ALA A 904 -12.90 -11.98 -32.98
N GLN A 905 -11.61 -12.00 -32.68
CA GLN A 905 -10.53 -12.20 -33.65
C GLN A 905 -10.52 -13.67 -34.05
N ALA A 906 -11.44 -14.03 -34.95
CA ALA A 906 -11.60 -15.38 -35.42
C ALA A 906 -10.40 -15.84 -36.27
N PHE A 907 -10.20 -17.16 -36.28
CA PHE A 907 -9.15 -17.80 -37.05
C PHE A 907 -9.33 -17.53 -38.55
N ALA A 908 -8.33 -16.92 -39.19
CA ALA A 908 -8.45 -16.43 -40.57
C ALA A 908 -8.04 -17.48 -41.62
N ASN A 909 -6.87 -18.14 -41.51
CA ASN A 909 -6.41 -19.23 -42.41
C ASN A 909 -5.06 -19.75 -41.88
N GLY A 910 -4.82 -21.06 -41.75
CA GLY A 910 -3.52 -21.51 -41.23
C GLY A 910 -3.37 -23.02 -41.02
N SER A 911 -2.14 -23.44 -40.72
CA SER A 911 -1.84 -24.79 -40.22
C SER A 911 -1.12 -24.66 -38.88
N TYR A 912 -1.41 -25.56 -37.94
CA TYR A 912 -0.67 -25.73 -36.70
C TYR A 912 -0.02 -27.11 -36.70
N ASP A 913 1.30 -27.17 -36.52
CA ASP A 913 2.04 -28.44 -36.40
C ASP A 913 2.24 -28.81 -34.92
N ALA A 914 1.48 -29.80 -34.45
CA ALA A 914 1.55 -30.31 -33.08
C ALA A 914 2.78 -31.19 -32.81
N THR A 915 3.69 -31.38 -33.77
CA THR A 915 4.91 -32.18 -33.58
C THR A 915 5.74 -31.71 -32.38
N ASN A 916 5.86 -30.39 -32.21
CA ASN A 916 6.58 -29.74 -31.11
C ASN A 916 5.67 -29.38 -29.91
N THR A 917 4.46 -29.95 -29.82
CA THR A 917 3.50 -29.72 -28.73
C THR A 917 3.47 -30.89 -27.74
N SER A 918 3.62 -30.70 -26.44
CA SER A 918 3.58 -31.78 -25.43
C SER A 918 2.73 -31.43 -24.22
N GLY A 919 2.27 -32.45 -23.47
CA GLY A 919 1.33 -32.24 -22.35
C GLY A 919 -0.13 -32.16 -22.78
N ILE A 920 -0.41 -31.57 -23.94
CA ILE A 920 -1.78 -31.39 -24.44
C ILE A 920 -2.46 -32.74 -24.63
N THR A 921 -3.62 -32.89 -24.00
CA THR A 921 -4.51 -34.05 -24.17
C THR A 921 -5.79 -33.71 -24.93
N ASN A 922 -6.15 -32.43 -24.96
CA ASN A 922 -7.35 -31.93 -25.62
C ASN A 922 -7.07 -30.68 -26.48
N TYR A 923 -7.32 -30.78 -27.78
CA TYR A 923 -7.28 -29.67 -28.73
C TYR A 923 -8.70 -29.20 -29.01
N ILE A 924 -9.05 -27.98 -28.61
CA ILE A 924 -10.36 -27.37 -28.82
C ILE A 924 -10.32 -26.48 -30.05
N VAL A 925 -11.32 -26.59 -30.93
CA VAL A 925 -11.43 -25.75 -32.13
C VAL A 925 -12.78 -25.05 -32.16
N GLY A 926 -12.77 -23.74 -31.94
CA GLY A 926 -13.97 -22.90 -31.85
C GLY A 926 -13.97 -21.71 -32.82
N ASN A 927 -15.11 -21.41 -33.45
CA ASN A 927 -15.37 -20.20 -34.23
C ASN A 927 -14.32 -19.82 -35.29
N LEU A 928 -14.22 -20.65 -36.33
CA LEU A 928 -13.52 -20.34 -37.57
C LEU A 928 -14.39 -19.40 -38.43
N THR A 929 -13.87 -18.25 -38.88
CA THR A 929 -14.63 -17.32 -39.76
C THR A 929 -13.96 -17.13 -41.13
N GLY A 930 -14.75 -16.76 -42.13
CA GLY A 930 -14.23 -16.23 -43.40
C GLY A 930 -14.13 -17.20 -44.59
N GLY A 931 -14.60 -18.45 -44.49
CA GLY A 931 -14.63 -19.39 -45.63
C GLY A 931 -13.28 -20.00 -46.00
N ASN A 932 -12.44 -20.24 -44.99
CA ASN A 932 -11.01 -20.54 -45.12
C ASN A 932 -10.66 -21.99 -44.70
N THR A 933 -9.38 -22.37 -44.81
CA THR A 933 -8.85 -23.69 -44.47
C THR A 933 -8.09 -23.66 -43.14
N PHE A 934 -8.38 -24.59 -42.23
CA PHE A 934 -7.57 -24.84 -41.04
C PHE A 934 -6.99 -26.25 -41.09
N ASN A 935 -5.71 -26.41 -40.80
CA ASN A 935 -5.06 -27.72 -40.68
C ASN A 935 -4.46 -27.86 -39.28
N LEU A 936 -4.73 -28.99 -38.62
CA LEU A 936 -4.06 -29.41 -37.40
C LEU A 936 -3.25 -30.66 -37.72
N GLU A 937 -1.95 -30.48 -37.87
CA GLU A 937 -0.98 -31.49 -38.29
C GLU A 937 -0.19 -32.00 -37.08
N GLY A 938 0.52 -33.12 -37.22
CA GLY A 938 1.43 -33.61 -36.17
C GLY A 938 0.73 -34.16 -34.91
N LEU A 939 -0.57 -34.48 -34.99
CA LEU A 939 -1.32 -35.08 -33.89
C LEU A 939 -0.75 -36.46 -33.50
N ARG A 940 -0.88 -36.81 -32.22
CA ARG A 940 -0.34 -38.03 -31.64
C ARG A 940 -1.44 -39.08 -31.43
N ASN A 941 -0.99 -40.31 -31.22
CA ASN A 941 -1.89 -41.41 -30.90
C ASN A 941 -2.57 -41.19 -29.54
N GLY A 942 -3.90 -41.12 -29.55
CA GLY A 942 -4.74 -40.92 -28.37
C GLY A 942 -5.15 -39.47 -28.12
N ASP A 943 -4.69 -38.52 -28.95
CA ASP A 943 -5.08 -37.12 -28.83
C ASP A 943 -6.59 -36.97 -29.01
N THR A 944 -7.16 -36.01 -28.28
CA THR A 944 -8.58 -35.64 -28.39
C THR A 944 -8.71 -34.30 -29.07
N VAL A 945 -9.58 -34.21 -30.09
CA VAL A 945 -9.96 -32.96 -30.74
C VAL A 945 -11.42 -32.69 -30.41
N THR A 946 -11.67 -31.63 -29.65
CA THR A 946 -13.03 -31.19 -29.31
C THR A 946 -13.47 -30.09 -30.26
N LEU A 947 -14.61 -30.30 -30.93
CA LEU A 947 -15.23 -29.35 -31.83
C LEU A 947 -16.24 -28.49 -31.05
N GLY A 948 -16.13 -27.17 -31.17
CA GLY A 948 -16.96 -26.22 -30.43
C GLY A 948 -16.13 -25.21 -29.66
N ASP A 949 -16.79 -24.39 -28.85
CA ASP A 949 -16.12 -23.41 -28.01
C ASP A 949 -16.41 -23.71 -26.53
N ALA A 950 -15.39 -23.66 -25.67
CA ALA A 950 -15.48 -23.99 -24.24
C ALA A 950 -16.26 -22.94 -23.41
N THR A 951 -16.87 -21.94 -24.07
CA THR A 951 -17.14 -20.61 -23.49
C THR A 951 -18.61 -20.34 -23.14
N GLY A 952 -19.42 -21.39 -23.02
CA GLY A 952 -20.79 -21.31 -22.51
C GLY A 952 -21.89 -21.34 -23.60
N PRO A 953 -23.13 -20.96 -23.25
CA PRO A 953 -24.34 -21.44 -23.95
C PRO A 953 -24.62 -20.84 -25.33
N ASP A 954 -23.88 -19.81 -25.74
CA ASP A 954 -24.06 -19.12 -27.02
C ASP A 954 -23.13 -19.63 -28.13
N GLY A 955 -22.49 -20.80 -27.91
CA GLY A 955 -21.50 -21.44 -28.78
C GLY A 955 -21.92 -21.49 -30.26
N GLN A 956 -21.41 -20.55 -31.05
CA GLN A 956 -21.51 -20.60 -32.49
C GLN A 956 -20.36 -21.47 -32.99
N LEU A 957 -20.66 -22.72 -33.34
CA LEU A 957 -19.62 -23.70 -33.70
C LEU A 957 -18.67 -23.16 -34.76
N LEU A 958 -19.21 -22.65 -35.86
CA LEU A 958 -18.48 -22.37 -37.09
C LEU A 958 -19.27 -21.36 -37.93
N GLY A 959 -18.61 -20.34 -38.48
CA GLY A 959 -19.30 -19.29 -39.25
C GLY A 959 -20.10 -19.81 -40.45
N ALA A 960 -21.14 -19.06 -40.86
CA ALA A 960 -22.13 -19.41 -41.90
C ALA A 960 -21.60 -19.52 -43.37
N VAL A 961 -20.31 -19.78 -43.57
CA VAL A 961 -19.63 -19.85 -44.88
C VAL A 961 -18.89 -21.18 -44.98
N PRO A 962 -18.92 -21.91 -46.12
CA PRO A 962 -18.22 -23.20 -46.29
C PRO A 962 -16.72 -23.14 -45.96
N GLN A 963 -16.23 -24.10 -45.16
CA GLN A 963 -14.84 -24.20 -44.68
C GLN A 963 -14.21 -25.58 -44.95
N THR A 964 -12.88 -25.65 -44.97
CA THR A 964 -12.12 -26.91 -44.97
C THR A 964 -11.35 -27.05 -43.67
N PHE A 965 -11.55 -28.12 -42.91
CA PHE A 965 -10.79 -28.42 -41.71
C PHE A 965 -10.08 -29.77 -41.86
N THR A 966 -8.77 -29.83 -41.63
CA THR A 966 -7.97 -31.05 -41.78
C THR A 966 -7.29 -31.44 -40.47
N LEU A 967 -7.36 -32.72 -40.10
CA LEU A 967 -6.62 -33.34 -39.01
C LEU A 967 -5.64 -34.37 -39.59
N GLU A 968 -4.36 -34.25 -39.26
CA GLU A 968 -3.31 -35.17 -39.74
C GLU A 968 -2.53 -35.78 -38.56
N GLY A 969 -2.55 -37.11 -38.50
CA GLY A 969 -1.91 -37.92 -37.47
C GLY A 969 -0.54 -38.47 -37.87
N PRO A 970 0.03 -39.39 -37.07
CA PRO A 970 1.43 -39.83 -37.19
C PRO A 970 1.68 -40.83 -38.35
N GLY A 971 0.66 -41.13 -39.16
CA GLY A 971 0.77 -42.03 -40.32
C GLY A 971 0.92 -43.50 -39.97
N SER A 972 0.44 -43.93 -38.79
CA SER A 972 0.58 -45.31 -38.31
C SER A 972 -0.77 -46.01 -38.16
N VAL A 973 -0.85 -47.26 -38.63
CA VAL A 973 -2.08 -48.10 -38.63
C VAL A 973 -2.64 -48.38 -37.24
N GLY A 974 -1.84 -48.21 -36.18
CA GLY A 974 -2.27 -48.38 -34.79
C GLY A 974 -2.67 -47.08 -34.09
N ALA A 975 -2.61 -45.93 -34.77
CA ALA A 975 -2.92 -44.64 -34.17
C ALA A 975 -4.43 -44.43 -34.07
N VAL A 976 -4.86 -43.98 -32.89
CA VAL A 976 -6.24 -43.63 -32.55
C VAL A 976 -6.35 -42.11 -32.46
N LEU A 977 -7.38 -41.54 -33.07
CA LEU A 977 -7.82 -40.17 -32.84
C LEU A 977 -9.16 -40.18 -32.11
N ASN A 978 -9.31 -39.36 -31.07
CA ASN A 978 -10.61 -39.12 -30.46
C ASN A 978 -11.13 -37.75 -30.92
N ILE A 979 -12.39 -37.68 -31.34
CA ILE A 979 -13.08 -36.45 -31.70
C ILE A 979 -14.28 -36.34 -30.78
N ALA A 980 -14.44 -35.21 -30.12
CA ALA A 980 -15.58 -34.91 -29.26
C ALA A 980 -16.31 -33.64 -29.74
N ALA A 981 -17.57 -33.45 -29.35
CA ALA A 981 -18.29 -32.18 -29.51
C ALA A 981 -18.61 -31.59 -28.12
N LEU A 982 -18.53 -30.26 -27.98
CA LEU A 982 -18.78 -29.57 -26.71
C LEU A 982 -20.30 -29.39 -26.43
N ASP A 983 -20.70 -29.58 -25.17
CA ASP A 983 -22.04 -29.88 -24.63
C ASP A 983 -23.17 -28.86 -24.92
N VAL A 984 -22.94 -27.68 -25.50
CA VAL A 984 -23.99 -26.65 -25.61
C VAL A 984 -24.18 -26.13 -27.04
N LEU A 985 -24.94 -26.88 -27.84
CA LEU A 985 -25.27 -26.50 -29.21
C LEU A 985 -26.78 -26.26 -29.33
N ASP A 986 -27.22 -25.02 -29.59
CA ASP A 986 -28.61 -24.68 -29.92
C ASP A 986 -28.90 -24.94 -31.42
N ASP A 987 -30.14 -25.29 -31.76
CA ASP A 987 -30.64 -25.68 -33.10
C ASP A 987 -30.40 -24.61 -34.18
N LEU A 988 -30.15 -23.37 -33.77
CA LEU A 988 -29.95 -22.21 -34.65
C LEU A 988 -28.51 -22.01 -35.13
N ASN A 989 -27.52 -22.68 -34.51
CA ASN A 989 -26.10 -22.37 -34.70
C ASN A 989 -25.32 -23.36 -35.58
N TYR A 990 -25.94 -24.46 -36.06
CA TYR A 990 -25.35 -25.41 -37.01
C TYR A 990 -25.76 -25.14 -38.47
N ALA A 991 -26.02 -23.87 -38.84
CA ALA A 991 -26.49 -23.51 -40.16
C ALA A 991 -25.34 -23.50 -41.20
N ALA A 992 -25.13 -24.64 -41.88
CA ALA A 992 -24.41 -24.78 -43.15
C ALA A 992 -22.98 -24.17 -43.22
N GLY A 993 -22.00 -24.73 -42.50
CA GLY A 993 -20.66 -24.14 -42.36
C GLY A 993 -19.44 -24.95 -42.83
N ILE A 994 -19.40 -26.28 -42.78
CA ILE A 994 -18.22 -27.04 -43.24
C ILE A 994 -18.45 -27.59 -44.64
N ALA A 995 -17.60 -27.23 -45.60
CA ALA A 995 -17.58 -27.86 -46.91
C ALA A 995 -16.84 -29.20 -46.89
N GLU A 996 -15.78 -29.32 -46.07
CA GLU A 996 -14.89 -30.48 -46.04
C GLU A 996 -14.18 -30.63 -44.66
N PHE A 997 -14.28 -31.80 -44.01
CA PHE A 997 -13.63 -32.11 -42.73
C PHE A 997 -12.68 -33.32 -42.90
N ASN A 998 -11.43 -33.13 -43.27
CA ASN A 998 -10.55 -34.25 -43.61
C ASN A 998 -9.81 -34.79 -42.38
N VAL A 999 -9.79 -36.11 -42.20
CA VAL A 999 -8.93 -36.78 -41.20
C VAL A 999 -8.00 -37.73 -41.95
N SER A 1000 -6.71 -37.74 -41.61
CA SER A 1000 -5.74 -38.65 -42.22
C SER A 1000 -4.63 -39.04 -41.24
N GLY A 1001 -3.90 -40.12 -41.53
CA GLY A 1001 -2.76 -40.56 -40.71
C GLY A 1001 -3.11 -41.36 -39.45
N PHE A 1002 -4.38 -41.76 -39.28
CA PHE A 1002 -4.87 -42.59 -38.18
C PHE A 1002 -5.45 -43.92 -38.67
N GLY A 1003 -5.29 -44.98 -37.88
CA GLY A 1003 -5.89 -46.29 -38.15
C GLY A 1003 -7.28 -46.46 -37.54
N THR A 1004 -7.56 -45.76 -36.44
CA THR A 1004 -8.87 -45.71 -35.79
C THR A 1004 -9.26 -44.26 -35.51
N VAL A 1005 -10.50 -43.88 -35.83
CA VAL A 1005 -11.09 -42.60 -35.43
C VAL A 1005 -12.31 -42.90 -34.56
N ASN A 1006 -12.28 -42.44 -33.32
CA ASN A 1006 -13.39 -42.47 -32.38
C ASN A 1006 -14.06 -41.10 -32.40
N ALA A 1007 -15.29 -40.99 -32.88
CA ALA A 1007 -16.03 -39.73 -32.86
C ALA A 1007 -17.22 -39.84 -31.91
N ASP A 1008 -17.22 -39.03 -30.85
CA ASP A 1008 -18.33 -38.82 -29.94
C ASP A 1008 -19.02 -37.50 -30.30
N LEU A 1009 -20.23 -37.61 -30.85
CA LEU A 1009 -21.01 -36.48 -31.36
C LEU A 1009 -22.32 -36.30 -30.57
N ALA A 1010 -22.35 -36.77 -29.32
CA ALA A 1010 -23.51 -36.70 -28.46
C ALA A 1010 -23.93 -35.26 -28.12
N ARG A 1011 -25.24 -35.03 -27.94
CA ARG A 1011 -25.84 -33.76 -27.46
C ARG A 1011 -26.56 -34.01 -26.13
N PRO A 1012 -26.63 -33.05 -25.18
CA PRO A 1012 -27.39 -33.25 -23.95
C PRO A 1012 -28.90 -33.34 -24.18
N ASP A 1013 -29.53 -34.09 -23.28
CA ASP A 1013 -30.91 -34.54 -23.15
C ASP A 1013 -32.02 -33.46 -23.11
N ASN A 1014 -31.68 -32.17 -23.26
CA ASN A 1014 -32.54 -31.04 -22.87
C ASN A 1014 -33.13 -30.22 -24.03
N SER A 1015 -32.81 -30.57 -25.28
CA SER A 1015 -33.21 -29.83 -26.48
C SER A 1015 -34.27 -30.62 -27.26
N GLY A 1016 -35.28 -29.94 -27.82
CA GLY A 1016 -36.37 -30.61 -28.53
C GLY A 1016 -35.91 -31.37 -29.79
N PRO A 1017 -36.78 -32.19 -30.41
CA PRO A 1017 -36.41 -33.01 -31.57
C PRO A 1017 -35.98 -32.14 -32.77
N GLY A 1018 -34.81 -32.44 -33.32
CA GLY A 1018 -34.18 -31.73 -34.45
C GLY A 1018 -33.43 -32.64 -35.42
N VAL A 1019 -32.97 -32.08 -36.55
CA VAL A 1019 -32.12 -32.79 -37.53
C VAL A 1019 -30.70 -32.23 -37.46
N VAL A 1020 -29.71 -33.09 -37.23
CA VAL A 1020 -28.28 -32.74 -37.17
C VAL A 1020 -27.58 -33.37 -38.36
N ASN A 1021 -26.84 -32.58 -39.14
CA ASN A 1021 -26.08 -33.06 -40.30
C ASN A 1021 -24.58 -33.11 -39.96
N TYR A 1022 -23.97 -34.29 -40.02
CA TYR A 1022 -22.54 -34.50 -39.87
C TYR A 1022 -21.93 -34.92 -41.23
N ASN A 1023 -20.92 -34.22 -41.72
CA ASN A 1023 -20.19 -34.64 -42.92
C ASN A 1023 -18.74 -34.99 -42.52
N ILE A 1024 -18.52 -36.26 -42.18
CA ILE A 1024 -17.26 -36.75 -41.62
C ILE A 1024 -16.68 -37.79 -42.61
N PRO A 1025 -15.73 -37.41 -43.47
CA PRO A 1025 -14.96 -38.38 -44.22
C PRO A 1025 -13.99 -39.11 -43.29
N PHE A 1026 -14.18 -40.41 -43.17
CA PHE A 1026 -13.24 -41.29 -42.48
C PHE A 1026 -12.18 -41.81 -43.47
N VAL A 1027 -10.90 -41.59 -43.16
CA VAL A 1027 -9.77 -42.13 -43.91
C VAL A 1027 -8.86 -42.90 -42.93
N GLY A 1028 -9.16 -44.19 -42.72
CA GLY A 1028 -8.48 -45.09 -41.79
C GLY A 1028 -9.02 -46.53 -41.90
N ASP A 1029 -8.43 -47.51 -41.20
CA ASP A 1029 -8.87 -48.92 -41.26
C ASP A 1029 -10.18 -49.14 -40.47
N ASN A 1030 -10.37 -48.44 -39.35
CA ASN A 1030 -11.52 -48.54 -38.46
C ASN A 1030 -12.11 -47.16 -38.14
N ALA A 1031 -13.43 -47.08 -38.04
CA ALA A 1031 -14.15 -45.93 -37.49
C ALA A 1031 -15.10 -46.43 -36.41
N GLU A 1032 -15.05 -45.80 -35.24
CA GLU A 1032 -16.03 -45.96 -34.16
C GLU A 1032 -16.77 -44.64 -34.00
N LEU A 1033 -18.08 -44.66 -34.20
CA LEU A 1033 -18.94 -43.49 -34.08
C LEU A 1033 -19.93 -43.72 -32.95
N VAL A 1034 -19.87 -42.86 -31.94
CA VAL A 1034 -20.82 -42.79 -30.84
C VAL A 1034 -21.80 -41.67 -31.16
N VAL A 1035 -23.08 -42.02 -31.26
CA VAL A 1035 -24.17 -41.06 -31.49
C VAL A 1035 -25.16 -41.22 -30.36
N ASP A 1036 -25.31 -40.19 -29.52
CA ASP A 1036 -26.24 -40.22 -28.39
C ASP A 1036 -27.09 -38.94 -28.34
N GLY A 1037 -28.39 -39.12 -28.13
CA GLY A 1037 -29.41 -38.08 -28.17
C GLY A 1037 -30.77 -38.62 -27.72
N VAL A 1038 -31.77 -37.75 -27.61
CA VAL A 1038 -33.16 -38.17 -27.35
C VAL A 1038 -34.05 -37.61 -28.45
N GLY A 1039 -34.44 -38.44 -29.41
CA GLY A 1039 -35.42 -38.12 -30.46
C GLY A 1039 -34.86 -37.34 -31.65
N PHE A 1040 -33.59 -37.53 -32.01
CA PHE A 1040 -32.92 -36.78 -33.08
C PHE A 1040 -32.78 -37.56 -34.38
N THR A 1041 -32.77 -36.84 -35.51
CA THR A 1041 -32.35 -37.39 -36.81
C THR A 1041 -30.92 -36.95 -37.11
N PHE A 1042 -30.03 -37.91 -37.35
CA PHE A 1042 -28.64 -37.69 -37.71
C PHE A 1042 -28.43 -37.98 -39.18
N ASP A 1043 -28.04 -36.99 -39.97
CA ASP A 1043 -27.68 -37.14 -41.38
C ASP A 1043 -26.15 -37.21 -41.50
N VAL A 1044 -25.59 -38.40 -41.71
CA VAL A 1044 -24.13 -38.61 -41.82
C VAL A 1044 -23.71 -38.76 -43.28
N GLY A 1045 -22.86 -37.85 -43.76
CA GLY A 1045 -22.13 -38.00 -45.02
C GLY A 1045 -20.78 -38.65 -44.76
N ILE A 1046 -20.61 -39.92 -45.15
CA ILE A 1046 -19.28 -40.55 -45.23
C ILE A 1046 -18.80 -40.35 -46.67
N LEU A 1047 -17.91 -39.38 -46.88
CA LEU A 1047 -17.23 -39.21 -48.16
C LEU A 1047 -15.98 -40.09 -48.15
N VAL A 1048 -16.06 -41.29 -48.72
CA VAL A 1048 -14.86 -42.08 -48.98
C VAL A 1048 -14.22 -41.49 -50.23
N ALA A 1049 -13.10 -40.79 -50.08
CA ALA A 1049 -12.47 -40.10 -51.20
C ALA A 1049 -12.15 -41.08 -52.32
N ASP A 1050 -12.85 -40.92 -53.45
CA ASP A 1050 -12.83 -41.83 -54.60
C ASP A 1050 -11.55 -41.71 -55.45
N ALA A 1051 -10.45 -41.24 -54.85
CA ALA A 1051 -9.24 -40.94 -55.58
C ALA A 1051 -7.99 -40.99 -54.69
N LEU A 1052 -7.11 -41.95 -55.02
CA LEU A 1052 -5.63 -41.84 -55.03
C LEU A 1052 -4.76 -42.54 -53.96
N LEU A 1053 -5.26 -43.26 -52.96
CA LEU A 1053 -4.36 -44.01 -52.06
C LEU A 1053 -4.84 -45.44 -51.78
N VAL A 1054 -4.03 -46.41 -52.19
CA VAL A 1054 -4.30 -47.86 -52.16
C VAL A 1054 -4.15 -48.46 -50.74
N ASP A 1055 -3.73 -47.68 -49.74
CA ASP A 1055 -3.32 -48.20 -48.42
C ASP A 1055 -4.21 -47.75 -47.23
N ASN A 1056 -5.26 -46.92 -47.39
CA ASN A 1056 -6.05 -46.37 -46.26
C ASN A 1056 -7.56 -46.23 -46.59
N ILE A 1057 -8.28 -47.34 -46.83
CA ILE A 1057 -9.72 -47.32 -47.12
C ILE A 1057 -10.47 -47.95 -45.93
N LEU A 1058 -11.57 -47.33 -45.47
CA LEU A 1058 -12.38 -47.79 -44.34
C LEU A 1058 -12.80 -49.26 -44.46
N GLN A 1059 -12.43 -50.08 -43.47
CA GLN A 1059 -12.71 -51.51 -43.41
C GLN A 1059 -13.72 -51.89 -42.32
N ASN A 1060 -13.73 -51.21 -41.17
CA ASN A 1060 -14.69 -51.50 -40.11
C ASN A 1060 -15.39 -50.21 -39.67
N LEU A 1061 -16.71 -50.22 -39.63
CA LEU A 1061 -17.54 -49.17 -39.08
C LEU A 1061 -18.28 -49.73 -37.87
N VAL A 1062 -18.06 -49.16 -36.69
CA VAL A 1062 -18.76 -49.53 -35.45
C VAL A 1062 -19.60 -48.33 -35.02
N LEU A 1063 -20.90 -48.56 -34.82
CA LEU A 1063 -21.85 -47.54 -34.36
C LEU A 1063 -22.37 -47.94 -32.98
N THR A 1064 -22.32 -46.99 -32.04
CA THR A 1064 -22.84 -47.18 -30.67
C THR A 1064 -23.60 -45.95 -30.19
N GLY A 1065 -24.40 -46.10 -29.12
CA GLY A 1065 -25.17 -45.00 -28.51
C GLY A 1065 -26.67 -45.11 -28.77
N GLY A 1066 -27.38 -43.98 -28.77
CA GLY A 1066 -28.82 -43.87 -29.03
C GLY A 1066 -29.74 -44.17 -27.84
N SER A 1067 -30.95 -43.60 -27.87
CA SER A 1067 -32.00 -43.80 -26.87
C SER A 1067 -33.17 -44.67 -27.35
N ALA A 1068 -33.60 -45.63 -26.51
CA ALA A 1068 -34.79 -46.48 -26.73
C ALA A 1068 -36.02 -46.00 -25.92
N ALA A 1069 -36.11 -44.71 -25.64
CA ALA A 1069 -37.26 -44.17 -24.92
C ALA A 1069 -38.48 -44.12 -25.85
N ALA A 1070 -39.53 -44.87 -25.51
CA ALA A 1070 -40.73 -45.02 -26.35
C ALA A 1070 -41.32 -43.67 -26.82
N GLY A 1071 -41.13 -43.36 -28.11
CA GLY A 1071 -41.63 -42.16 -28.78
C GLY A 1071 -40.57 -41.11 -29.14
N ASP A 1072 -39.32 -41.31 -28.71
CA ASP A 1072 -38.16 -40.43 -28.91
C ASP A 1072 -36.95 -41.24 -29.43
N ASP A 1073 -37.19 -42.20 -30.34
CA ASP A 1073 -36.13 -43.05 -30.90
C ASP A 1073 -35.23 -42.21 -31.83
N ASP A 1074 -33.91 -42.38 -31.69
CA ASP A 1074 -32.96 -41.71 -32.59
C ASP A 1074 -32.99 -42.33 -33.98
N VAL A 1075 -32.82 -41.51 -35.01
CA VAL A 1075 -32.80 -41.93 -36.42
C VAL A 1075 -31.49 -41.54 -37.05
N LEU A 1076 -30.63 -42.50 -37.37
CA LEU A 1076 -29.41 -42.29 -38.13
C LEU A 1076 -29.65 -42.55 -39.62
N THR A 1077 -29.31 -41.60 -40.48
CA THR A 1077 -29.40 -41.70 -41.94
C THR A 1077 -28.05 -41.38 -42.57
N PHE A 1078 -27.47 -42.34 -43.30
CA PHE A 1078 -26.31 -42.10 -44.14
C PHE A 1078 -26.77 -41.52 -45.49
N THR A 1079 -26.38 -40.27 -45.76
CA THR A 1079 -26.81 -39.52 -46.94
C THR A 1079 -25.97 -39.82 -48.18
N GLN A 1080 -24.80 -40.44 -48.01
CA GLN A 1080 -23.94 -40.96 -49.06
C GLN A 1080 -23.83 -42.49 -48.97
N PRO A 1081 -23.56 -43.19 -50.08
CA PRO A 1081 -23.30 -44.63 -50.04
C PRO A 1081 -22.06 -44.97 -49.20
N LEU A 1082 -22.19 -45.96 -48.31
CA LEU A 1082 -21.08 -46.62 -47.64
C LEU A 1082 -20.25 -47.41 -48.66
N ALA A 1083 -18.93 -47.43 -48.53
CA ALA A 1083 -18.07 -48.07 -49.53
C ALA A 1083 -18.05 -49.60 -49.46
N ALA A 1084 -17.85 -50.24 -50.61
CA ALA A 1084 -17.63 -51.69 -50.76
C ALA A 1084 -16.33 -52.21 -50.10
N SER A 1085 -15.49 -51.33 -49.56
CA SER A 1085 -14.27 -51.69 -48.84
C SER A 1085 -14.50 -52.19 -47.41
N LEU A 1086 -15.70 -51.97 -46.86
CA LEU A 1086 -16.06 -52.35 -45.49
C LEU A 1086 -16.15 -53.87 -45.35
N ASN A 1087 -15.44 -54.45 -44.38
CA ASN A 1087 -15.61 -55.83 -43.91
C ASN A 1087 -16.75 -55.95 -42.91
N VAL A 1088 -16.91 -54.93 -42.05
CA VAL A 1088 -17.88 -54.96 -40.96
C VAL A 1088 -18.57 -53.60 -40.84
N ILE A 1089 -19.89 -53.64 -40.76
CA ILE A 1089 -20.77 -52.55 -40.31
C ILE A 1089 -21.44 -53.06 -39.04
N ASP A 1090 -20.92 -52.69 -37.89
CA ASP A 1090 -21.44 -53.11 -36.59
C ASP A 1090 -22.42 -52.07 -36.05
N LEU A 1091 -23.71 -52.38 -36.14
CA LEU A 1091 -24.80 -51.55 -35.61
C LEU A 1091 -25.29 -52.10 -34.27
N SER A 1092 -24.70 -53.19 -33.75
CA SER A 1092 -25.25 -53.93 -32.61
C SER A 1092 -25.26 -53.15 -31.30
N GLY A 1093 -24.45 -52.10 -31.20
CA GLY A 1093 -24.39 -51.21 -30.04
C GLY A 1093 -25.16 -49.89 -30.19
N PHE A 1094 -25.76 -49.62 -31.35
CA PHE A 1094 -26.57 -48.42 -31.57
C PHE A 1094 -28.05 -48.75 -31.32
N ASN A 1095 -28.71 -47.89 -30.56
CA ASN A 1095 -30.05 -48.06 -30.03
C ASN A 1095 -30.96 -46.98 -30.60
N GLY A 1096 -31.38 -47.20 -31.84
CA GLY A 1096 -32.17 -46.30 -32.66
C GLY A 1096 -32.31 -46.83 -34.10
N SER A 1097 -33.11 -46.15 -34.91
CA SER A 1097 -33.34 -46.53 -36.31
C SER A 1097 -32.17 -46.14 -37.21
N VAL A 1098 -31.70 -47.04 -38.10
CA VAL A 1098 -30.59 -46.75 -39.03
C VAL A 1098 -31.01 -46.89 -40.48
N THR A 1099 -30.66 -45.92 -41.32
CA THR A 1099 -30.86 -45.93 -42.77
C THR A 1099 -29.53 -45.75 -43.48
N PHE A 1100 -29.16 -46.63 -44.40
CA PHE A 1100 -27.95 -46.48 -45.21
C PHE A 1100 -28.08 -47.07 -46.61
N THR A 1101 -27.19 -46.62 -47.49
CA THR A 1101 -26.99 -47.21 -48.81
C THR A 1101 -25.59 -47.82 -48.86
N LEU A 1102 -25.42 -49.05 -49.36
CA LEU A 1102 -24.11 -49.70 -49.54
C LEU A 1102 -23.75 -49.67 -51.04
N ASP A 1103 -22.62 -49.05 -51.35
CA ASP A 1103 -22.03 -49.07 -52.69
C ASP A 1103 -21.42 -50.46 -52.97
N ASP A 1104 -21.62 -50.97 -54.18
CA ASP A 1104 -21.22 -52.31 -54.62
C ASP A 1104 -20.30 -52.25 -55.87
N ALA A 1105 -19.82 -51.07 -56.25
CA ALA A 1105 -19.00 -50.90 -57.45
C ALA A 1105 -17.51 -51.30 -57.22
N VAL A 1106 -17.00 -52.21 -58.06
CA VAL A 1106 -15.55 -52.40 -58.24
C VAL A 1106 -14.96 -51.12 -58.84
N GLN A 1107 -14.15 -50.41 -58.05
CA GLN A 1107 -13.33 -49.29 -58.51
C GLN A 1107 -12.29 -49.79 -59.53
N GLN A 1108 -12.44 -49.45 -60.82
CA GLN A 1108 -11.38 -49.64 -61.81
C GLN A 1108 -10.32 -48.55 -61.65
N ASP A 1109 -9.05 -48.94 -61.54
CA ASP A 1109 -7.90 -48.04 -61.55
C ASP A 1109 -8.02 -46.97 -62.66
N PRO A 1110 -8.17 -45.68 -62.30
CA PRO A 1110 -8.35 -44.61 -63.27
C PRO A 1110 -7.10 -44.31 -64.11
N THR A 1111 -5.94 -44.91 -63.80
CA THR A 1111 -4.66 -44.66 -64.49
C THR A 1111 -4.40 -45.56 -65.71
N GLY A 1112 -5.32 -46.46 -66.05
CA GLY A 1112 -5.40 -47.05 -67.39
C GLY A 1112 -4.45 -48.21 -67.69
N ALA A 1113 -3.94 -48.91 -66.68
CA ALA A 1113 -3.30 -50.21 -66.87
C ALA A 1113 -4.34 -51.34 -66.70
N PRO A 1114 -4.62 -52.16 -67.74
CA PRO A 1114 -5.59 -53.25 -67.62
C PRO A 1114 -4.99 -54.38 -66.78
N GLY A 1115 -5.34 -54.47 -65.50
CA GLY A 1115 -4.99 -55.63 -64.67
C GLY A 1115 -5.00 -55.45 -63.15
N ASP A 1116 -4.93 -54.24 -62.61
CA ASP A 1116 -5.01 -54.03 -61.14
C ASP A 1116 -6.43 -53.66 -60.75
N VAL A 1117 -7.17 -54.69 -60.31
CA VAL A 1117 -8.44 -54.54 -59.61
C VAL A 1117 -8.08 -54.37 -58.13
N ILE A 1118 -8.46 -53.25 -57.50
CA ILE A 1118 -8.58 -53.20 -56.04
C ILE A 1118 -9.62 -54.25 -55.71
N ARG A 1119 -9.21 -55.38 -55.13
CA ARG A 1119 -10.17 -56.41 -54.74
C ARG A 1119 -11.03 -55.83 -53.63
N ALA A 1120 -12.35 -55.86 -53.80
CA ALA A 1120 -13.24 -55.89 -52.66
C ALA A 1120 -12.81 -57.07 -51.76
N ASN A 1121 -12.90 -56.91 -50.45
CA ASN A 1121 -12.62 -58.01 -49.52
C ASN A 1121 -13.66 -59.13 -49.69
N ASP A 1122 -13.37 -60.34 -49.19
CA ASP A 1122 -14.13 -61.54 -49.53
C ASP A 1122 -15.64 -61.46 -49.14
N ASP A 1123 -16.04 -60.76 -48.06
CA ASP A 1123 -17.45 -60.54 -47.64
C ASP A 1123 -17.62 -59.26 -46.76
N VAL A 1124 -18.79 -58.60 -46.81
CA VAL A 1124 -19.22 -57.51 -45.90
C VAL A 1124 -20.25 -58.03 -44.89
N ARG A 1125 -20.00 -57.85 -43.59
CA ARG A 1125 -20.94 -58.24 -42.52
C ARG A 1125 -21.60 -57.02 -41.91
N VAL A 1126 -22.93 -56.97 -41.93
CA VAL A 1126 -23.75 -55.98 -41.24
C VAL A 1126 -24.31 -56.62 -39.98
N LEU A 1127 -23.80 -56.26 -38.80
CA LEU A 1127 -24.38 -56.71 -37.53
C LEU A 1127 -25.53 -55.78 -37.18
N VAL A 1128 -26.73 -56.35 -37.05
CA VAL A 1128 -27.98 -55.61 -36.86
C VAL A 1128 -28.45 -55.79 -35.42
N GLN A 1129 -28.76 -54.68 -34.77
CA GLN A 1129 -29.33 -54.64 -33.42
C GLN A 1129 -30.73 -55.27 -33.40
N ASP A 1130 -31.15 -55.80 -32.25
CA ASP A 1130 -32.40 -56.53 -32.12
C ASP A 1130 -33.64 -55.65 -31.95
N GLN A 1131 -33.54 -54.42 -31.41
CA GLN A 1131 -34.71 -53.65 -30.96
C GLN A 1131 -35.29 -52.64 -31.96
N ASP A 1132 -34.52 -52.11 -32.92
CA ASP A 1132 -34.91 -50.96 -33.74
C ASP A 1132 -34.93 -51.19 -35.26
N ASP A 1133 -35.53 -50.24 -35.99
CA ASP A 1133 -35.73 -50.32 -37.44
C ASP A 1133 -34.43 -50.15 -38.23
N LEU A 1134 -34.25 -50.95 -39.29
CA LEU A 1134 -33.15 -50.82 -40.25
C LEU A 1134 -33.71 -50.58 -41.65
N ASN A 1135 -33.16 -49.64 -42.39
CA ASN A 1135 -33.42 -49.44 -43.82
C ASN A 1135 -32.09 -49.47 -44.61
N ALA A 1136 -31.72 -50.64 -45.11
CA ALA A 1136 -30.53 -50.82 -45.94
C ALA A 1136 -30.90 -50.86 -47.43
N THR A 1137 -30.15 -50.16 -48.27
CA THR A 1137 -30.27 -50.22 -49.74
C THR A 1137 -28.95 -50.65 -50.36
N LEU A 1138 -28.95 -51.71 -51.15
CA LEU A 1138 -27.79 -52.13 -51.94
C LEU A 1138 -27.85 -51.48 -53.33
N THR A 1139 -26.74 -50.95 -53.84
CA THR A 1139 -26.76 -50.08 -55.05
C THR A 1139 -26.70 -50.80 -56.39
N ASP A 1140 -26.13 -52.01 -56.48
CA ASP A 1140 -26.10 -52.79 -57.73
C ASP A 1140 -26.85 -54.12 -57.61
N ALA A 1141 -27.60 -54.45 -58.67
CA ALA A 1141 -28.32 -55.72 -58.84
C ALA A 1141 -27.77 -56.53 -60.04
N ASN A 1142 -26.63 -56.12 -60.60
CA ASN A 1142 -26.10 -56.65 -61.84
C ASN A 1142 -24.89 -57.59 -61.61
N ALA A 1143 -25.18 -58.88 -61.51
CA ALA A 1143 -24.30 -60.01 -61.13
C ALA A 1143 -23.03 -60.26 -61.98
N ALA A 1144 -22.56 -59.33 -62.81
CA ALA A 1144 -21.52 -59.60 -63.81
C ALA A 1144 -20.10 -59.12 -63.42
N LEU A 1145 -19.94 -58.31 -62.36
CA LEU A 1145 -18.67 -57.61 -62.07
C LEU A 1145 -18.33 -57.43 -60.57
N VAL A 1146 -18.97 -58.16 -59.65
CA VAL A 1146 -18.81 -58.02 -58.19
C VAL A 1146 -18.33 -59.35 -57.59
N ASP A 1147 -17.44 -59.32 -56.59
CA ASP A 1147 -16.71 -60.49 -56.05
C ASP A 1147 -16.87 -60.70 -54.51
N PHE A 1148 -17.89 -60.16 -53.84
CA PHE A 1148 -18.08 -60.31 -52.37
C PHE A 1148 -19.55 -60.53 -51.95
N ASN A 1149 -19.83 -61.18 -50.81
CA ASN A 1149 -21.21 -61.30 -50.29
C ASN A 1149 -21.53 -60.23 -49.24
N THR A 1150 -22.81 -59.86 -49.12
CA THR A 1150 -23.32 -59.02 -48.02
C THR A 1150 -24.09 -59.87 -47.02
N ILE A 1151 -23.63 -59.97 -45.78
CA ILE A 1151 -24.21 -60.80 -44.74
C ILE A 1151 -24.89 -59.89 -43.71
N PHE A 1152 -26.20 -59.95 -43.59
CA PHE A 1152 -26.95 -59.31 -42.51
C PHE A 1152 -27.08 -60.30 -41.35
N GLU A 1153 -26.37 -60.02 -40.27
CA GLU A 1153 -26.30 -60.85 -39.07
C GLU A 1153 -27.05 -60.17 -37.93
N PHE A 1154 -28.16 -60.77 -37.51
CA PHE A 1154 -28.97 -60.22 -36.43
C PHE A 1154 -28.40 -60.66 -35.08
N THR A 1155 -28.44 -59.79 -34.07
CA THR A 1155 -27.77 -60.04 -32.78
C THR A 1155 -28.68 -60.71 -31.73
N GLY A 1156 -30.00 -60.65 -31.90
CA GLY A 1156 -30.97 -61.24 -30.99
C GLY A 1156 -32.42 -61.01 -31.43
N ALA A 1157 -33.38 -61.66 -30.75
CA ALA A 1157 -34.80 -61.47 -31.02
C ALA A 1157 -35.39 -60.39 -30.08
N PRO A 1158 -36.02 -59.32 -30.61
CA PRO A 1158 -36.63 -58.29 -29.78
C PRO A 1158 -37.83 -58.76 -28.95
N ALA A 1159 -38.15 -57.99 -27.92
CA ALA A 1159 -39.42 -58.13 -27.19
C ALA A 1159 -40.57 -57.54 -28.01
N LEU A 1160 -41.82 -57.96 -27.78
CA LEU A 1160 -42.98 -57.31 -28.42
C LEU A 1160 -43.16 -55.86 -27.90
N GLN A 1161 -43.35 -54.89 -28.79
CA GLN A 1161 -43.77 -53.54 -28.41
C GLN A 1161 -45.19 -53.53 -27.82
N ASP A 1162 -45.47 -52.54 -26.96
CA ASP A 1162 -46.78 -52.38 -26.32
C ASP A 1162 -47.84 -52.07 -27.40
N GLY A 1163 -48.83 -52.96 -27.55
CA GLY A 1163 -49.83 -52.88 -28.62
C GLY A 1163 -49.75 -53.97 -29.70
N GLY A 1164 -48.75 -54.85 -29.65
CA GLY A 1164 -48.69 -56.05 -30.50
C GLY A 1164 -48.19 -55.83 -31.93
N LEU A 1165 -47.51 -54.71 -32.18
CA LEU A 1165 -46.71 -54.49 -33.38
C LEU A 1165 -45.34 -55.18 -33.23
N PRO A 1166 -44.66 -55.55 -34.34
CA PRO A 1166 -43.27 -55.94 -34.29
C PRO A 1166 -42.45 -54.81 -33.69
N ALA A 1167 -41.45 -55.15 -32.88
CA ALA A 1167 -40.60 -54.16 -32.24
C ALA A 1167 -39.52 -53.61 -33.16
N ALA A 1168 -39.05 -54.43 -34.11
CA ALA A 1168 -38.10 -54.01 -35.13
C ALA A 1168 -38.58 -54.42 -36.53
N THR A 1169 -38.45 -53.50 -37.48
CA THR A 1169 -38.65 -53.71 -38.91
C THR A 1169 -37.34 -53.48 -39.66
N TRP A 1170 -36.78 -54.55 -40.22
CA TRP A 1170 -35.54 -54.50 -41.00
C TRP A 1170 -35.85 -54.60 -42.49
N THR A 1171 -35.81 -53.48 -43.19
CA THR A 1171 -36.04 -53.39 -44.63
C THR A 1171 -34.71 -53.43 -45.38
N ILE A 1172 -34.57 -54.36 -46.31
CA ILE A 1172 -33.42 -54.48 -47.21
C ILE A 1172 -33.94 -54.33 -48.65
N THR A 1173 -33.47 -53.29 -49.33
CA THR A 1173 -33.82 -53.01 -50.73
C THR A 1173 -32.70 -53.48 -51.65
N ASN A 1174 -33.08 -54.07 -52.80
CA ASN A 1174 -32.18 -54.70 -53.77
C ASN A 1174 -31.39 -55.89 -53.18
N PHE A 1175 -32.04 -56.70 -52.35
CA PHE A 1175 -31.48 -57.95 -51.84
C PHE A 1175 -31.14 -58.91 -53.01
N VAL A 1176 -29.90 -59.39 -53.07
CA VAL A 1176 -29.37 -60.18 -54.20
C VAL A 1176 -29.61 -61.67 -53.94
N THR A 1177 -30.42 -62.29 -54.78
CA THR A 1177 -30.76 -63.71 -54.70
C THR A 1177 -30.14 -64.53 -55.82
N GLU A 1178 -29.88 -65.82 -55.59
CA GLU A 1178 -29.35 -66.71 -56.64
C GLU A 1178 -30.48 -67.25 -57.54
N ALA A 1179 -30.86 -66.49 -58.57
CA ALA A 1179 -31.97 -66.90 -59.45
C ALA A 1179 -31.58 -67.54 -60.81
N GLU A 1180 -30.30 -67.63 -61.20
CA GLU A 1180 -29.92 -68.14 -62.53
C GLU A 1180 -28.84 -69.23 -62.49
N ALA A 1181 -29.09 -70.33 -63.21
CA ALA A 1181 -28.18 -71.46 -63.34
C ALA A 1181 -26.89 -71.05 -64.05
N GLY A 1182 -25.84 -70.75 -63.28
CA GLY A 1182 -24.52 -70.32 -63.77
C GLY A 1182 -23.91 -69.13 -63.05
N ALA A 1183 -24.55 -68.60 -62.00
CA ALA A 1183 -23.99 -67.58 -61.12
C ALA A 1183 -22.76 -68.11 -60.36
N THR A 1184 -21.80 -67.23 -60.10
CA THR A 1184 -20.66 -67.45 -59.20
C THR A 1184 -21.15 -67.41 -57.74
N LEU A 1185 -20.41 -68.02 -56.80
CA LEU A 1185 -20.69 -67.92 -55.35
C LEU A 1185 -20.31 -66.57 -54.75
N ASP A 1186 -19.99 -65.61 -55.63
CA ASP A 1186 -19.43 -64.32 -55.33
C ASP A 1186 -20.52 -63.31 -55.77
N ASN A 1187 -21.01 -62.46 -54.84
CA ASN A 1187 -22.17 -61.55 -54.91
C ASN A 1187 -23.57 -62.12 -54.55
N HIS A 1188 -23.75 -62.55 -53.30
CA HIS A 1188 -25.07 -62.87 -52.70
C HIS A 1188 -25.35 -62.02 -51.46
N SER A 1189 -26.64 -61.77 -51.20
CA SER A 1189 -27.08 -61.29 -49.88
C SER A 1189 -27.49 -62.47 -48.99
N ILE A 1190 -26.96 -62.51 -47.77
CA ILE A 1190 -27.19 -63.60 -46.81
C ILE A 1190 -27.88 -63.02 -45.57
N LEU A 1191 -28.93 -63.68 -45.10
CA LEU A 1191 -29.57 -63.41 -43.82
C LEU A 1191 -29.11 -64.45 -42.79
N ASP A 1192 -28.32 -64.04 -41.80
CA ASP A 1192 -27.96 -64.89 -40.66
C ASP A 1192 -28.98 -64.71 -39.53
N LEU A 1193 -29.91 -65.65 -39.46
CA LEU A 1193 -31.03 -65.67 -38.52
C LEU A 1193 -30.72 -66.54 -37.29
N SER A 1194 -29.49 -67.01 -37.12
CA SER A 1194 -29.12 -67.96 -36.06
C SER A 1194 -29.37 -67.40 -34.66
N ALA A 1195 -29.10 -66.11 -34.44
CA ALA A 1195 -29.36 -65.45 -33.15
C ALA A 1195 -30.85 -65.15 -32.89
N LEU A 1196 -31.70 -65.19 -33.93
CA LEU A 1196 -33.15 -64.99 -33.81
C LEU A 1196 -33.88 -66.24 -33.30
N GLY A 1197 -33.16 -67.34 -33.08
CA GLY A 1197 -33.72 -68.62 -32.62
C GLY A 1197 -34.41 -69.43 -33.73
N ILE A 1198 -34.22 -69.06 -35.00
CA ILE A 1198 -34.74 -69.77 -36.17
C ILE A 1198 -33.78 -70.90 -36.55
N THR A 1199 -34.23 -72.14 -36.45
CA THR A 1199 -33.41 -73.34 -36.70
C THR A 1199 -33.57 -73.87 -38.13
N SER A 1200 -34.57 -73.40 -38.88
CA SER A 1200 -34.75 -73.74 -40.29
C SER A 1200 -35.67 -72.78 -41.04
N TYR A 1201 -35.55 -72.77 -42.36
CA TYR A 1201 -36.45 -72.00 -43.26
C TYR A 1201 -37.94 -72.30 -43.05
N ALA A 1202 -38.31 -73.47 -42.52
CA ALA A 1202 -39.71 -73.83 -42.27
C ALA A 1202 -40.34 -73.09 -41.08
N GLU A 1203 -39.54 -72.46 -40.22
CA GLU A 1203 -40.01 -71.73 -39.04
C GLU A 1203 -40.34 -70.26 -39.34
N LEU A 1204 -39.96 -69.76 -40.54
CA LEU A 1204 -40.28 -68.42 -41.02
C LEU A 1204 -41.70 -68.37 -41.63
N ASP A 1205 -42.49 -67.37 -41.23
CA ASP A 1205 -43.67 -66.98 -42.02
C ASP A 1205 -43.23 -66.07 -43.16
N ARG A 1206 -43.83 -66.26 -44.34
CA ARG A 1206 -43.39 -65.64 -45.59
C ARG A 1206 -44.59 -65.10 -46.35
N VAL A 1207 -44.64 -63.79 -46.52
CA VAL A 1207 -45.76 -63.13 -47.19
C VAL A 1207 -45.26 -62.25 -48.32
N ASP A 1208 -45.62 -62.61 -49.55
CA ASP A 1208 -45.44 -61.72 -50.71
C ASP A 1208 -46.46 -60.57 -50.64
N MET A 1209 -45.96 -59.35 -50.42
CA MET A 1209 -46.76 -58.13 -50.33
C MET A 1209 -46.39 -57.16 -51.46
N GLY A 1210 -47.05 -57.29 -52.61
CA GLY A 1210 -46.97 -56.28 -53.67
C GLY A 1210 -45.62 -56.19 -54.40
N GLY A 1211 -44.87 -57.29 -54.47
CA GLY A 1211 -43.53 -57.34 -55.08
C GLY A 1211 -42.38 -57.36 -54.07
N ASN A 1212 -42.71 -57.36 -52.77
CA ASN A 1212 -41.77 -57.46 -51.66
C ASN A 1212 -42.06 -58.73 -50.87
N LEU A 1213 -41.03 -59.32 -50.29
CA LEU A 1213 -41.15 -60.49 -49.43
C LEU A 1213 -40.99 -60.07 -47.98
N VAL A 1214 -41.97 -60.42 -47.16
CA VAL A 1214 -41.95 -60.17 -45.71
C VAL A 1214 -41.69 -61.48 -44.99
N LEU A 1215 -40.62 -61.53 -44.18
CA LEU A 1215 -40.25 -62.65 -43.31
C LEU A 1215 -40.54 -62.29 -41.85
N THR A 1216 -41.18 -63.17 -41.09
CA THR A 1216 -41.46 -62.94 -39.66
C THR A 1216 -41.21 -64.15 -38.77
N SER A 1217 -41.15 -63.92 -37.46
CA SER A 1217 -40.69 -64.86 -36.43
C SER A 1217 -41.65 -66.01 -36.07
N GLU A 1218 -42.92 -65.97 -36.49
CA GLU A 1218 -43.90 -67.00 -36.10
C GLU A 1218 -44.77 -67.45 -37.27
N ALA A 1219 -44.64 -68.72 -37.66
CA ALA A 1219 -45.37 -69.35 -38.78
C ALA A 1219 -46.93 -69.30 -38.72
N GLN A 1220 -47.57 -68.90 -37.62
CA GLN A 1220 -49.05 -68.86 -37.44
C GLN A 1220 -49.53 -67.93 -36.28
N GLY A 1221 -48.96 -66.74 -36.08
CA GLY A 1221 -49.36 -65.78 -35.01
C GLY A 1221 -49.77 -64.41 -35.57
N LEU A 1222 -50.67 -63.68 -34.87
CA LEU A 1222 -51.11 -62.34 -35.34
C LEU A 1222 -50.09 -61.22 -35.08
N ASN A 1223 -49.12 -61.44 -34.19
CA ASN A 1223 -48.22 -60.41 -33.69
C ASN A 1223 -46.76 -60.92 -33.68
N PRO A 1224 -45.99 -60.73 -34.77
CA PRO A 1224 -44.58 -61.12 -34.80
C PRO A 1224 -43.75 -60.21 -33.89
N THR A 1225 -42.68 -60.75 -33.31
CA THR A 1225 -41.72 -59.96 -32.50
C THR A 1225 -40.84 -59.06 -33.36
N TRP A 1226 -40.50 -59.49 -34.57
CA TRP A 1226 -39.70 -58.76 -35.57
C TRP A 1226 -40.20 -59.06 -36.98
N GLN A 1227 -39.85 -58.19 -37.93
CA GLN A 1227 -40.17 -58.35 -39.35
C GLN A 1227 -38.96 -57.97 -40.23
N ILE A 1228 -38.60 -58.82 -41.19
CA ILE A 1228 -37.63 -58.49 -42.26
C ILE A 1228 -38.42 -58.27 -43.55
N VAL A 1229 -38.19 -57.14 -44.22
CA VAL A 1229 -38.82 -56.80 -45.50
C VAL A 1229 -37.76 -56.77 -46.60
N LEU A 1230 -37.81 -57.74 -47.51
CA LEU A 1230 -36.97 -57.76 -48.71
C LEU A 1230 -37.72 -57.07 -49.84
N ASN A 1231 -37.37 -55.82 -50.10
CA ASN A 1231 -38.05 -54.97 -51.08
C ASN A 1231 -37.58 -55.32 -52.51
N GLY A 1232 -38.53 -55.65 -53.39
CA GLY A 1232 -38.27 -56.07 -54.77
C GLY A 1232 -37.99 -57.57 -54.97
N VAL A 1233 -38.03 -58.39 -53.92
CA VAL A 1233 -37.84 -59.84 -53.94
C VAL A 1233 -39.18 -60.55 -53.70
N VAL A 1234 -39.44 -61.67 -54.37
CA VAL A 1234 -40.55 -62.58 -54.03
C VAL A 1234 -40.02 -63.94 -53.55
N GLU A 1235 -40.85 -64.73 -52.84
CA GLU A 1235 -40.44 -66.02 -52.26
C GLU A 1235 -39.76 -66.98 -53.26
N ALA A 1236 -40.16 -66.94 -54.53
CA ALA A 1236 -39.63 -67.81 -55.58
C ALA A 1236 -38.18 -67.52 -55.97
N ASP A 1237 -37.67 -66.35 -55.62
CA ASP A 1237 -36.34 -65.89 -56.03
C ASP A 1237 -35.25 -66.31 -55.03
N LEU A 1238 -35.60 -66.82 -53.83
CA LEU A 1238 -34.66 -67.16 -52.76
C LEU A 1238 -34.03 -68.56 -52.87
N GLY A 1239 -32.70 -68.63 -52.72
CA GLY A 1239 -31.92 -69.84 -52.50
C GLY A 1239 -31.82 -70.18 -51.01
N ILE A 1240 -32.40 -71.31 -50.58
CA ILE A 1240 -32.53 -71.65 -49.15
C ILE A 1240 -31.16 -71.94 -48.49
N ALA A 1241 -30.19 -72.51 -49.21
CA ALA A 1241 -28.89 -72.87 -48.64
C ALA A 1241 -27.84 -71.76 -48.79
N GLU A 1242 -28.13 -70.79 -49.65
CA GLU A 1242 -27.20 -69.77 -50.11
C GLU A 1242 -27.56 -68.38 -49.55
N ASN A 1243 -28.84 -68.06 -49.35
CA ASN A 1243 -29.29 -66.76 -48.81
C ASN A 1243 -29.59 -66.78 -47.30
N PHE A 1244 -29.47 -67.92 -46.61
CA PHE A 1244 -29.82 -68.04 -45.19
C PHE A 1244 -28.80 -68.83 -44.36
N ILE A 1245 -28.52 -68.32 -43.16
CA ILE A 1245 -27.83 -69.06 -42.10
C ILE A 1245 -28.83 -69.23 -40.94
N PHE A 1246 -28.95 -70.46 -40.42
CA PHE A 1246 -29.86 -70.83 -39.32
C PHE A 1246 -29.06 -71.39 -38.14
N ALA A 1247 -29.68 -71.39 -36.96
CA ALA A 1247 -29.10 -71.84 -35.68
C ALA A 1247 -28.75 -73.34 -35.60
#